data_AF-E3WD79-F1
#
_entry.id   AF-E3WD79-F1
#
_cell.length_a   1.000
_cell.length_b   1.000
_cell.length_c   1.000
_cell.angle_alpha   90.00
_cell.angle_beta   90.00
_cell.angle_gamma   90.00
#
_symmetry.space_group_name_H-M   'P 1'
#
loop_
_entity.id
_entity.type
_entity.pdbx_description
1 polymer ?
#
loop_
_entity_poly.entity_id
_entity_poly.type
_entity_poly.pdbx_seq_one_letter_code
_entity_poly.pdbx_strand_id
1 'polypeptide(L)'
;MFNNGLLQPKKPPIGQEQQKMTRYHQLRLVFGLVGVLLYPFAILGSIPLLIGLAVDKRDKAANVFDMDYESFLKRNSIVFLSFSAVLLVINVFAFILWIPRGYLSAYLLFPLNLLHTALRFNWETIVALLIGSSGMGAIFLAFSSFVAKRKVISKEDERKKITESKAYKDREKNKFEESQRFTDEQEEAYEEAVETVDIDKYKELSNQLLLGTSEFGLPYIINFSEFNQHVLVPATTGSGKTTLLQLLVQHAVKFNFPVILIDGKGARDTLESMREIAKFYDKEVHAFTDDGDMRYNPVEHGNDISIRDKLVSLAETESVFYSGAAKALLQVTIQLLDEFKGAKVTLSGDTRTTETVERSLPFVQRFLLPRNVLHLFADAILPNNPKLFEIEVEKKIQQPKKKSVKEGSEIPPDSDLDKEEKEEDSQIKNSKFRNISQLGIAQKETETIVLNPETLDLDSYYLLLKRNLRYLPTDKETGENIKQKLFERLFIRYEHKDSPFYLYATSEALQTNINMLLDSELGKLFDTKNAKNVLDVQEIVNQRKLVYVSFNGLIYKEYIRTLAQMLVGDVNYFASEMYRKNVKREVLVIFDEPASYLNETFIDMVNKGRGAGVYGIFTPQTMADIAKLGDKLMEQLVGNVNTLFIGKTNEKGEAEYWSETMGTYQDIDVTSVTEQEDGYSDVGKSDWSGDRGTKRNVDRFKISPNKIKELRTGEFIIYRTAENVNLPPQKVYVRNALEWLQKSNSK
;
A
#
# COMPACT_ATOMS: atom_id res chain seq x y z
N MET A 1 10.47 -94.06 -40.92
CA MET A 1 10.40 -92.91 -41.86
C MET A 1 10.07 -91.66 -41.05
N PHE A 2 10.49 -90.49 -41.55
CA PHE A 2 10.17 -89.15 -41.02
C PHE A 2 10.50 -88.86 -39.55
N ASN A 3 11.78 -88.57 -39.32
CA ASN A 3 12.23 -87.64 -38.29
C ASN A 3 12.91 -86.46 -39.02
N ASN A 4 12.30 -85.27 -39.03
CA ASN A 4 12.90 -83.97 -39.42
C ASN A 4 11.82 -82.86 -39.49
N GLY A 5 12.13 -81.64 -39.03
CA GLY A 5 11.56 -80.42 -39.65
C GLY A 5 10.96 -79.31 -38.78
N LEU A 6 10.69 -79.49 -37.48
CA LEU A 6 9.90 -78.50 -36.70
C LEU A 6 10.67 -77.61 -35.71
N LEU A 7 11.98 -77.82 -35.51
CA LEU A 7 12.82 -77.02 -34.60
C LEU A 7 14.17 -76.65 -35.23
N GLN A 8 14.15 -75.75 -36.22
CA GLN A 8 15.31 -74.92 -36.53
C GLN A 8 14.92 -73.44 -36.42
N PRO A 9 15.65 -72.62 -35.65
CA PRO A 9 15.41 -71.19 -35.63
C PRO A 9 15.84 -70.60 -36.98
N LYS A 10 14.90 -69.99 -37.71
CA LYS A 10 15.25 -69.13 -38.85
C LYS A 10 16.17 -68.02 -38.32
N LYS A 11 17.38 -67.89 -38.90
CA LYS A 11 18.21 -66.70 -38.68
C LYS A 11 17.38 -65.47 -39.08
N PRO A 12 17.37 -64.38 -38.28
CA PRO A 12 16.72 -63.15 -38.70
C PRO A 12 17.43 -62.58 -39.94
N PRO A 13 16.70 -61.88 -40.84
CA PRO A 13 17.34 -61.17 -41.95
C PRO A 13 18.30 -60.11 -41.40
N ILE A 14 19.47 -60.00 -42.04
CA ILE A 14 20.52 -59.05 -41.66
C ILE A 14 19.99 -57.63 -41.94
N GLY A 15 19.87 -56.81 -40.89
CA GLY A 15 19.44 -55.41 -40.99
C GLY A 15 18.35 -54.97 -40.01
N GLN A 16 17.68 -55.89 -39.31
CA GLN A 16 16.77 -55.54 -38.22
C GLN A 16 17.44 -55.77 -36.86
N GLU A 17 17.78 -54.68 -36.17
CA GLU A 17 18.03 -54.77 -34.73
C GLU A 17 16.75 -55.26 -34.04
N GLN A 18 16.86 -56.30 -33.22
CA GLN A 18 15.76 -56.69 -32.35
C GLN A 18 15.48 -55.52 -31.41
N GLN A 19 14.29 -54.91 -31.53
CA GLN A 19 13.78 -53.93 -30.57
C GLN A 19 13.84 -54.54 -29.17
N LYS A 20 14.87 -54.20 -28.40
CA LYS A 20 15.00 -54.61 -27.01
C LYS A 20 13.88 -53.94 -26.24
N MET A 21 12.87 -54.72 -25.85
CA MET A 21 11.80 -54.23 -24.97
C MET A 21 12.42 -53.44 -23.82
N THR A 22 11.99 -52.18 -23.67
CA THR A 22 12.53 -51.33 -22.61
C THR A 22 12.30 -52.00 -21.24
N ARG A 23 13.18 -51.73 -20.26
CA ARG A 23 13.06 -52.31 -18.91
C ARG A 23 11.66 -52.09 -18.29
N TYR A 24 10.94 -51.04 -18.71
CA TYR A 24 9.57 -50.79 -18.32
C TYR A 24 8.57 -51.81 -18.88
N HIS A 25 8.65 -52.18 -20.17
CA HIS A 25 7.80 -53.23 -20.74
C HIS A 25 8.05 -54.59 -20.08
N GLN A 26 9.31 -54.91 -19.79
CA GLN A 26 9.68 -56.12 -19.03
C GLN A 26 9.05 -56.12 -17.63
N LEU A 27 9.18 -55.02 -16.88
CA LEU A 27 8.52 -54.83 -15.57
C LEU A 27 7.00 -54.96 -15.66
N ARG A 28 6.35 -54.33 -16.64
CA ARG A 28 4.90 -54.38 -16.83
C ARG A 28 4.41 -55.79 -17.20
N LEU A 29 5.17 -56.56 -17.99
CA LEU A 29 4.86 -57.95 -18.32
C LEU A 29 4.98 -58.87 -17.10
N VAL A 30 6.06 -58.75 -16.33
CA VAL A 30 6.24 -59.48 -15.07
C VAL A 30 5.10 -59.15 -14.09
N PHE A 31 4.76 -57.87 -13.96
CA PHE A 31 3.67 -57.41 -13.10
C PHE A 31 2.30 -57.94 -13.54
N GLY A 32 2.03 -57.99 -14.85
CA GLY A 32 0.84 -58.61 -15.41
C GLY A 32 0.77 -60.11 -15.15
N LEU A 33 1.86 -60.85 -15.34
CA LEU A 33 1.95 -62.28 -15.05
C LEU A 33 1.73 -62.59 -13.57
N VAL A 34 2.34 -61.81 -12.67
CA VAL A 34 2.12 -61.94 -11.21
C VAL A 34 0.66 -61.62 -10.84
N GLY A 35 0.07 -60.59 -11.45
CA GLY A 35 -1.34 -60.25 -11.25
C GLY A 35 -2.32 -61.33 -11.73
N VAL A 36 -2.00 -62.04 -12.82
CA VAL A 36 -2.78 -63.20 -13.30
C VAL A 36 -2.59 -64.43 -12.40
N LEU A 37 -1.38 -64.65 -11.89
CA LEU A 37 -1.10 -65.79 -10.99
C LEU A 37 -1.74 -65.60 -9.60
N LEU A 38 -1.71 -64.37 -9.07
CA LEU A 38 -2.27 -64.00 -7.76
C LEU A 38 -3.63 -63.32 -7.87
N TYR A 39 -4.44 -63.70 -8.87
CA TYR A 39 -5.61 -62.93 -9.27
C TYR A 39 -6.70 -62.71 -8.18
N PRO A 40 -6.98 -63.61 -7.20
CA PRO A 40 -7.94 -63.34 -6.13
C PRO A 40 -7.53 -62.13 -5.28
N PHE A 41 -6.23 -62.04 -4.97
CA PHE A 41 -5.63 -60.96 -4.20
C PHE A 41 -5.46 -59.69 -5.04
N ALA A 42 -5.24 -59.83 -6.36
CA ALA A 42 -5.19 -58.71 -7.29
C ALA A 42 -6.54 -58.00 -7.45
N ILE A 43 -7.65 -58.76 -7.51
CA ILE A 43 -9.00 -58.19 -7.64
C ILE A 43 -9.34 -57.34 -6.41
N LEU A 44 -9.19 -57.90 -5.20
CA LEU A 44 -9.46 -57.16 -3.95
C LEU A 44 -8.40 -56.08 -3.67
N GLY A 45 -7.13 -56.33 -4.02
CA GLY A 45 -6.05 -55.35 -3.92
C GLY A 45 -6.21 -54.13 -4.84
N SER A 46 -7.07 -54.21 -5.88
CA SER A 46 -7.42 -53.05 -6.69
C SER A 46 -8.23 -51.98 -5.94
N ILE A 47 -8.89 -52.33 -4.82
CA ILE A 47 -9.66 -51.37 -4.02
C ILE A 47 -8.75 -50.30 -3.38
N PRO A 48 -7.67 -50.65 -2.64
CA PRO A 48 -6.65 -49.69 -2.21
C PRO A 48 -6.05 -48.85 -3.35
N LEU A 49 -5.83 -49.44 -4.53
CA LEU A 49 -5.32 -48.71 -5.71
C LEU A 49 -6.32 -47.63 -6.17
N LEU A 50 -7.61 -47.98 -6.29
CA LEU A 50 -8.66 -47.03 -6.68
C LEU A 50 -8.82 -45.90 -5.66
N ILE A 51 -8.73 -46.20 -4.36
CA ILE A 51 -8.74 -45.19 -3.30
C ILE A 51 -7.53 -44.25 -3.45
N GLY A 52 -6.32 -44.80 -3.58
CA GLY A 52 -5.11 -43.99 -3.76
C GLY A 52 -5.11 -43.12 -5.02
N LEU A 53 -5.67 -43.64 -6.13
CA LEU A 53 -5.87 -42.87 -7.37
C LEU A 53 -6.95 -41.78 -7.21
N ALA A 54 -8.01 -42.04 -6.46
CA ALA A 54 -9.04 -41.04 -6.16
C ALA A 54 -8.51 -39.91 -5.26
N VAL A 55 -7.68 -40.25 -4.27
CA VAL A 55 -6.97 -39.29 -3.42
C VAL A 55 -5.99 -38.46 -4.27
N ASP A 56 -5.14 -39.10 -5.09
CA ASP A 56 -4.20 -38.40 -5.98
C ASP A 56 -4.89 -37.49 -7.00
N LYS A 57 -6.07 -37.87 -7.50
CA LYS A 57 -6.90 -37.01 -8.36
C LYS A 57 -7.45 -35.79 -7.62
N ARG A 58 -7.92 -35.94 -6.38
CA ARG A 58 -8.39 -34.82 -5.54
C ARG A 58 -7.25 -33.89 -5.15
N ASP A 59 -6.11 -34.45 -4.73
CA ASP A 59 -4.88 -33.75 -4.34
C ASP A 59 -4.31 -32.91 -5.50
N LYS A 60 -4.30 -33.46 -6.72
CA LYS A 60 -3.98 -32.71 -7.96
C LYS A 60 -4.98 -31.60 -8.27
N ALA A 61 -6.28 -31.85 -8.10
CA ALA A 61 -7.31 -30.85 -8.39
C ALA A 61 -7.24 -29.66 -7.42
N ALA A 62 -6.93 -29.91 -6.15
CA ALA A 62 -6.78 -28.86 -5.13
C ALA A 62 -5.54 -27.97 -5.37
N ASN A 63 -4.46 -28.50 -5.95
CA ASN A 63 -3.19 -27.80 -6.16
C ASN A 63 -2.89 -27.54 -7.64
N VAL A 64 -3.92 -27.53 -8.49
CA VAL A 64 -3.83 -27.47 -9.96
C VAL A 64 -3.15 -26.19 -10.51
N PHE A 65 -3.07 -25.15 -9.69
CA PHE A 65 -2.36 -23.90 -10.01
C PHE A 65 -0.82 -24.01 -9.91
N ASP A 66 -0.32 -24.94 -9.09
CA ASP A 66 1.11 -25.13 -8.83
C ASP A 66 1.73 -26.13 -9.82
N MET A 67 2.68 -25.64 -10.62
CA MET A 67 3.38 -26.40 -11.64
C MET A 67 4.48 -27.32 -11.09
N ASP A 68 4.94 -27.06 -9.87
CA ASP A 68 5.98 -27.84 -9.19
C ASP A 68 5.38 -28.83 -8.18
N TYR A 69 4.05 -28.91 -8.08
CA TYR A 69 3.35 -29.73 -7.12
C TYR A 69 3.58 -31.25 -7.33
N GLU A 70 4.31 -31.87 -6.40
CA GLU A 70 4.40 -33.33 -6.33
C GLU A 70 3.12 -33.92 -5.73
N SER A 71 2.27 -34.50 -6.59
CA SER A 71 1.04 -35.18 -6.15
C SER A 71 1.28 -36.33 -5.17
N PHE A 72 0.23 -36.66 -4.41
CA PHE A 72 0.17 -37.71 -3.40
C PHE A 72 0.93 -38.99 -3.76
N LEU A 73 0.75 -39.52 -4.97
CA LEU A 73 1.49 -40.72 -5.42
C LEU A 73 2.99 -40.46 -5.61
N LYS A 74 3.40 -39.33 -6.19
CA LYS A 74 4.83 -38.98 -6.35
C LYS A 74 5.49 -38.80 -4.98
N ARG A 75 4.88 -37.93 -4.15
CA ARG A 75 5.35 -37.55 -2.80
C ARG A 75 5.56 -38.77 -1.90
N ASN A 76 4.58 -39.66 -1.83
CA ASN A 76 4.61 -40.83 -0.92
C ASN A 76 5.22 -42.12 -1.53
N SER A 77 5.82 -42.05 -2.72
CA SER A 77 6.42 -43.21 -3.42
C SER A 77 7.38 -44.07 -2.57
N ILE A 78 8.23 -43.45 -1.75
CA ILE A 78 9.16 -44.18 -0.86
C ILE A 78 8.39 -44.93 0.24
N VAL A 79 7.33 -44.31 0.78
CA VAL A 79 6.45 -44.91 1.80
C VAL A 79 5.71 -46.11 1.20
N PHE A 80 5.12 -45.98 0.02
CA PHE A 80 4.44 -47.09 -0.65
C PHE A 80 5.40 -48.25 -0.98
N LEU A 81 6.62 -47.96 -1.44
CA LEU A 81 7.61 -48.99 -1.72
C LEU A 81 8.06 -49.74 -0.45
N SER A 82 8.28 -49.00 0.65
CA SER A 82 8.66 -49.58 1.95
C SER A 82 7.54 -50.42 2.54
N PHE A 83 6.31 -49.90 2.52
CA PHE A 83 5.11 -50.60 3.00
C PHE A 83 4.80 -51.85 2.17
N SER A 84 4.97 -51.76 0.84
CA SER A 84 4.87 -52.90 -0.07
C SER A 84 5.91 -53.98 0.23
N ALA A 85 7.15 -53.62 0.58
CA ALA A 85 8.18 -54.59 0.92
C ALA A 85 7.88 -55.32 2.24
N VAL A 86 7.46 -54.59 3.28
CA VAL A 86 7.06 -55.16 4.58
C VAL A 86 5.86 -56.11 4.43
N LEU A 87 4.81 -55.69 3.72
CA LEU A 87 3.65 -56.54 3.48
C LEU A 87 3.95 -57.75 2.60
N LEU A 88 4.91 -57.66 1.67
CA LEU A 88 5.37 -58.81 0.89
C LEU A 88 6.04 -59.85 1.81
N VAL A 89 6.92 -59.43 2.74
CA VAL A 89 7.54 -60.33 3.71
C VAL A 89 6.50 -60.99 4.62
N ILE A 90 5.53 -60.22 5.13
CA ILE A 90 4.42 -60.74 5.95
C ILE A 90 3.59 -61.77 5.14
N ASN A 91 3.30 -61.51 3.87
CA ASN A 91 2.57 -62.43 3.01
C ASN A 91 3.33 -63.73 2.73
N VAL A 92 4.63 -63.65 2.44
CA VAL A 92 5.48 -64.83 2.25
C VAL A 92 5.56 -65.65 3.53
N PHE A 93 5.72 -65.01 4.69
CA PHE A 93 5.71 -65.68 5.99
C PHE A 93 4.36 -66.36 6.27
N ALA A 94 3.25 -65.63 6.09
CA ALA A 94 1.90 -66.14 6.32
C ALA A 94 1.56 -67.32 5.39
N PHE A 95 2.01 -67.27 4.13
CA PHE A 95 1.83 -68.36 3.18
C PHE A 95 2.65 -69.61 3.56
N ILE A 96 3.93 -69.46 3.89
CA ILE A 96 4.82 -70.61 4.13
C ILE A 96 4.57 -71.25 5.50
N LEU A 97 4.40 -70.44 6.55
CA LEU A 97 4.49 -70.90 7.94
C LEU A 97 3.17 -70.89 8.72
N TRP A 98 2.14 -70.18 8.26
CA TRP A 98 0.91 -69.98 9.05
C TRP A 98 -0.35 -70.55 8.40
N ILE A 99 -0.73 -70.07 7.21
CA ILE A 99 -2.04 -70.36 6.60
C ILE A 99 -1.96 -70.72 5.10
N PRO A 100 -1.09 -71.66 4.66
CA PRO A 100 -0.95 -72.05 3.24
C PRO A 100 -2.28 -72.47 2.60
N ARG A 101 -3.11 -73.21 3.35
CA ARG A 101 -4.42 -73.68 2.88
C ARG A 101 -5.42 -72.54 2.67
N GLY A 102 -5.40 -71.51 3.52
CA GLY A 102 -6.24 -70.32 3.39
C GLY A 102 -5.92 -69.49 2.14
N TYR A 103 -4.64 -69.34 1.81
CA TYR A 103 -4.23 -68.67 0.56
C TYR A 103 -4.64 -69.45 -0.70
N LEU A 104 -4.58 -70.79 -0.67
CA LEU A 104 -5.03 -71.61 -1.79
C LEU A 104 -6.56 -71.69 -1.90
N SER A 105 -7.29 -71.72 -0.78
CA SER A 105 -8.76 -71.71 -0.79
C SER A 105 -9.36 -70.38 -1.27
N ALA A 106 -8.60 -69.28 -1.25
CA ALA A 106 -9.00 -67.99 -1.82
C ALA A 106 -9.35 -68.08 -3.32
N TYR A 107 -8.76 -69.02 -4.06
CA TYR A 107 -9.02 -69.26 -5.48
C TYR A 107 -10.39 -69.90 -5.75
N LEU A 108 -11.08 -70.44 -4.73
CA LEU A 108 -12.43 -71.03 -4.89
C LEU A 108 -13.53 -69.97 -5.08
N LEU A 109 -13.28 -68.72 -4.68
CA LEU A 109 -14.28 -67.65 -4.64
C LEU A 109 -14.43 -66.90 -5.98
N PHE A 110 -13.61 -67.23 -6.97
CA PHE A 110 -13.51 -66.50 -8.22
C PHE A 110 -13.49 -67.47 -9.43
N PRO A 111 -13.94 -67.05 -10.62
CA PRO A 111 -14.32 -67.97 -11.70
C PRO A 111 -13.19 -68.74 -12.39
N LEU A 112 -11.92 -68.42 -12.11
CA LEU A 112 -10.74 -69.09 -12.69
C LEU A 112 -10.20 -70.16 -11.72
N ASN A 113 -11.02 -71.16 -11.39
CA ASN A 113 -10.58 -72.25 -10.53
C ASN A 113 -9.66 -73.23 -11.28
N LEU A 114 -8.36 -72.91 -11.29
CA LEU A 114 -7.29 -73.68 -11.93
C LEU A 114 -6.88 -74.94 -11.14
N LEU A 115 -7.53 -75.25 -10.00
CA LEU A 115 -7.11 -76.30 -9.06
C LEU A 115 -8.20 -77.36 -8.83
N HIS A 116 -8.02 -78.55 -9.39
CA HIS A 116 -8.85 -79.73 -9.09
C HIS A 116 -8.57 -80.29 -7.69
N THR A 117 -9.10 -79.71 -6.61
CA THR A 117 -8.82 -80.17 -5.24
C THR A 117 -9.96 -79.99 -4.22
N ALA A 118 -9.89 -80.79 -3.14
CA ALA A 118 -10.84 -80.85 -2.03
C ALA A 118 -10.70 -79.69 -1.00
N LEU A 119 -10.40 -78.48 -1.46
CA LEU A 119 -10.31 -77.29 -0.62
C LEU A 119 -11.70 -76.86 -0.11
N ARG A 120 -11.76 -76.26 1.08
CA ARG A 120 -13.00 -75.72 1.67
C ARG A 120 -12.79 -74.28 2.12
N PHE A 121 -13.81 -73.45 1.98
CA PHE A 121 -13.83 -72.09 2.52
C PHE A 121 -13.97 -72.12 4.05
N ASN A 122 -13.17 -71.31 4.74
CA ASN A 122 -13.09 -71.22 6.19
C ASN A 122 -12.58 -69.82 6.63
N TRP A 123 -12.50 -69.56 7.94
CA TRP A 123 -12.03 -68.27 8.48
C TRP A 123 -10.60 -67.92 8.04
N GLU A 124 -9.72 -68.94 7.92
CA GLU A 124 -8.38 -68.85 7.37
C GLU A 124 -8.37 -68.26 5.94
N THR A 125 -9.38 -68.58 5.12
CA THR A 125 -9.53 -68.02 3.77
C THR A 125 -9.76 -66.51 3.81
N ILE A 126 -10.56 -66.03 4.77
CA ILE A 126 -10.88 -64.60 4.94
C ILE A 126 -9.62 -63.84 5.40
N VAL A 127 -8.88 -64.39 6.35
CA VAL A 127 -7.62 -63.80 6.84
C VAL A 127 -6.56 -63.75 5.73
N ALA A 128 -6.39 -64.85 4.98
CA ALA A 128 -5.48 -64.90 3.85
C ALA A 128 -5.85 -63.89 2.74
N LEU A 129 -7.15 -63.75 2.44
CA LEU A 129 -7.63 -62.74 1.50
C LEU A 129 -7.31 -61.31 1.95
N LEU A 130 -7.56 -60.97 3.22
CA LEU A 130 -7.26 -59.63 3.73
C LEU A 130 -5.76 -59.32 3.67
N ILE A 131 -4.90 -60.20 4.19
CA ILE A 131 -3.45 -59.99 4.20
C ILE A 131 -2.86 -59.99 2.78
N GLY A 132 -3.30 -60.93 1.92
CA GLY A 132 -2.91 -61.01 0.51
C GLY A 132 -3.32 -59.80 -0.31
N SER A 133 -4.55 -59.34 -0.15
CA SER A 133 -5.08 -58.19 -0.90
C SER A 133 -4.48 -56.87 -0.41
N SER A 134 -4.21 -56.73 0.89
CA SER A 134 -3.45 -55.58 1.41
C SER A 134 -2.03 -55.52 0.84
N GLY A 135 -1.33 -56.67 0.78
CA GLY A 135 -0.01 -56.76 0.16
C GLY A 135 -0.04 -56.41 -1.33
N MET A 136 -0.98 -56.98 -2.09
CA MET A 136 -1.12 -56.70 -3.52
C MET A 136 -1.55 -55.25 -3.79
N GLY A 137 -2.40 -54.67 -2.95
CA GLY A 137 -2.78 -53.26 -3.00
C GLY A 137 -1.61 -52.30 -2.76
N ALA A 138 -0.73 -52.61 -1.80
CA ALA A 138 0.50 -51.85 -1.57
C ALA A 138 1.47 -51.96 -2.77
N ILE A 139 1.60 -53.16 -3.35
CA ILE A 139 2.38 -53.40 -4.58
C ILE A 139 1.82 -52.57 -5.76
N PHE A 140 0.50 -52.50 -5.93
CA PHE A 140 -0.13 -51.65 -6.95
C PHE A 140 0.15 -50.16 -6.74
N LEU A 141 0.02 -49.64 -5.51
CA LEU A 141 0.31 -48.24 -5.20
C LEU A 141 1.79 -47.91 -5.41
N ALA A 142 2.70 -48.79 -4.99
CA ALA A 142 4.13 -48.66 -5.23
C ALA A 142 4.44 -48.61 -6.74
N PHE A 143 3.89 -49.54 -7.53
CA PHE A 143 4.07 -49.54 -8.99
C PHE A 143 3.48 -48.28 -9.65
N SER A 144 2.27 -47.87 -9.26
CA SER A 144 1.64 -46.65 -9.77
C SER A 144 2.46 -45.39 -9.47
N SER A 145 2.99 -45.27 -8.25
CA SER A 145 3.89 -44.18 -7.86
C SER A 145 5.21 -44.17 -8.64
N PHE A 146 5.78 -45.34 -8.92
CA PHE A 146 7.00 -45.51 -9.71
C PHE A 146 6.78 -45.11 -11.18
N VAL A 147 5.63 -45.47 -11.76
CA VAL A 147 5.21 -45.00 -13.10
C VAL A 147 5.05 -43.48 -13.10
N ALA A 148 4.35 -42.92 -12.11
CA ALA A 148 4.10 -41.49 -12.00
C ALA A 148 5.39 -40.66 -11.88
N LYS A 149 6.42 -41.16 -11.16
CA LYS A 149 7.74 -40.50 -11.06
C LYS A 149 8.58 -40.57 -12.33
N ARG A 150 8.37 -41.57 -13.20
CA ARG A 150 9.12 -41.73 -14.46
C ARG A 150 8.43 -41.10 -15.67
N LYS A 151 7.19 -40.66 -15.52
CA LYS A 151 6.45 -39.96 -16.57
C LYS A 151 6.97 -38.53 -16.70
N VAL A 152 7.82 -38.30 -17.70
CA VAL A 152 8.28 -36.96 -18.09
C VAL A 152 7.30 -36.38 -19.10
N ILE A 153 6.64 -35.28 -18.75
CA ILE A 153 5.79 -34.48 -19.64
C ILE A 153 6.24 -33.02 -19.46
N SER A 154 6.14 -32.20 -20.50
CA SER A 154 6.20 -30.74 -20.34
C SER A 154 5.09 -30.27 -19.39
N LYS A 155 5.44 -29.35 -18.49
CA LYS A 155 4.49 -28.65 -17.60
C LYS A 155 3.50 -27.81 -18.41
N GLU A 156 3.97 -27.21 -19.50
CA GLU A 156 3.14 -26.43 -20.44
C GLU A 156 2.10 -27.34 -21.13
N ASP A 157 2.47 -28.57 -21.50
CA ASP A 157 1.51 -29.54 -22.06
C ASP A 157 0.51 -30.09 -21.03
N GLU A 158 0.88 -30.16 -19.75
CA GLU A 158 -0.08 -30.47 -18.68
C GLU A 158 -1.06 -29.29 -18.47
N ARG A 159 -0.57 -28.04 -18.49
CA ARG A 159 -1.43 -26.84 -18.45
C ARG A 159 -2.39 -26.76 -19.63
N LYS A 160 -1.93 -26.97 -20.87
CA LYS A 160 -2.79 -26.97 -22.07
C LYS A 160 -3.92 -27.99 -21.98
N LYS A 161 -3.63 -29.21 -21.51
CA LYS A 161 -4.68 -30.25 -21.31
C LYS A 161 -5.75 -29.84 -20.31
N ILE A 162 -5.42 -28.98 -19.34
CA ILE A 162 -6.39 -28.42 -18.38
C ILE A 162 -7.18 -27.28 -19.05
N THR A 163 -6.52 -26.31 -19.67
CA THR A 163 -7.18 -25.13 -20.27
C THR A 163 -8.01 -25.46 -21.52
N GLU A 164 -7.61 -26.46 -22.29
CA GLU A 164 -8.38 -26.93 -23.45
C GLU A 164 -9.60 -27.79 -23.06
N SER A 165 -9.65 -28.28 -21.82
CA SER A 165 -10.72 -29.15 -21.34
C SER A 165 -12.09 -28.45 -21.36
N LYS A 166 -13.15 -29.22 -21.66
CA LYS A 166 -14.52 -28.69 -21.65
C LYS A 166 -14.86 -28.05 -20.30
N ALA A 167 -14.50 -28.70 -19.19
CA ALA A 167 -14.76 -28.20 -17.84
C ALA A 167 -14.10 -26.83 -17.58
N TYR A 168 -12.88 -26.58 -18.08
CA TYR A 168 -12.26 -25.26 -17.97
C TYR A 168 -13.00 -24.21 -18.81
N LYS A 169 -13.35 -24.52 -20.06
CA LYS A 169 -14.06 -23.61 -20.97
C LYS A 169 -15.47 -23.25 -20.48
N ASP A 170 -16.17 -24.22 -19.89
CA ASP A 170 -17.48 -23.99 -19.28
C ASP A 170 -17.36 -23.07 -18.04
N ARG A 171 -16.32 -23.24 -17.19
CA ARG A 171 -16.04 -22.31 -16.07
C ARG A 171 -15.62 -20.92 -16.51
N GLU A 172 -14.73 -20.79 -17.49
CA GLU A 172 -14.29 -19.49 -18.02
C GLU A 172 -15.46 -18.65 -18.55
N LYS A 173 -16.51 -19.31 -19.06
CA LYS A 173 -17.76 -18.67 -19.48
C LYS A 173 -18.59 -18.15 -18.30
N ASN A 174 -18.66 -18.90 -17.20
CA ASN A 174 -19.52 -18.62 -16.03
C ASN A 174 -18.74 -18.07 -14.81
N LYS A 175 -17.48 -17.66 -15.00
CA LYS A 175 -16.50 -17.27 -13.97
C LYS A 175 -16.97 -16.34 -12.85
N PHE A 176 -17.87 -15.41 -13.13
CA PHE A 176 -18.39 -14.46 -12.13
C PHE A 176 -19.56 -15.03 -11.31
N GLU A 177 -20.23 -16.08 -11.80
CA GLU A 177 -21.27 -16.81 -11.06
C GLU A 177 -20.64 -17.74 -10.02
N GLU A 178 -19.54 -18.44 -10.36
CA GLU A 178 -18.83 -19.30 -9.41
C GLU A 178 -18.29 -18.51 -8.19
N SER A 179 -17.86 -17.26 -8.41
CA SER A 179 -17.45 -16.35 -7.33
C SER A 179 -18.57 -15.95 -6.37
N GLN A 180 -19.84 -15.94 -6.81
CA GLN A 180 -20.97 -15.55 -5.94
C GLN A 180 -21.16 -16.57 -4.82
N ARG A 181 -21.10 -17.87 -5.14
CA ARG A 181 -21.24 -18.94 -4.13
C ARG A 181 -20.22 -18.80 -2.98
N PHE A 182 -18.95 -18.58 -3.29
CA PHE A 182 -17.92 -18.39 -2.27
C PHE A 182 -18.10 -17.08 -1.48
N THR A 183 -18.76 -16.08 -2.09
CA THR A 183 -19.11 -14.83 -1.41
C THR A 183 -20.21 -15.10 -0.37
N ASP A 184 -21.29 -15.76 -0.78
CA ASP A 184 -22.40 -16.14 0.10
C ASP A 184 -21.89 -17.00 1.28
N GLU A 185 -21.08 -18.04 1.01
CA GLU A 185 -20.45 -18.89 2.05
C GLU A 185 -19.55 -18.09 3.04
N GLN A 186 -18.94 -16.97 2.61
CA GLN A 186 -18.10 -16.12 3.49
C GLN A 186 -18.90 -15.04 4.24
N GLU A 187 -20.00 -14.56 3.67
CA GLU A 187 -20.88 -13.59 4.33
C GLU A 187 -21.74 -14.30 5.41
N GLU A 188 -22.28 -15.50 5.13
CA GLU A 188 -22.95 -16.35 6.15
C GLU A 188 -22.02 -16.62 7.35
N ALA A 189 -20.76 -17.00 7.10
CA ALA A 189 -19.78 -17.26 8.16
C ALA A 189 -19.39 -15.99 8.96
N TYR A 190 -19.54 -14.80 8.38
CA TYR A 190 -19.34 -13.53 9.07
C TYR A 190 -20.56 -13.16 9.93
N GLU A 191 -21.77 -13.33 9.39
CA GLU A 191 -23.02 -13.11 10.12
C GLU A 191 -23.08 -14.03 11.35
N GLU A 192 -22.79 -15.33 11.18
CA GLU A 192 -22.68 -16.28 12.30
C GLU A 192 -21.65 -15.81 13.35
N ALA A 193 -20.46 -15.36 12.94
CA ALA A 193 -19.43 -14.89 13.88
C ALA A 193 -19.84 -13.60 14.62
N VAL A 194 -20.61 -12.71 13.99
CA VAL A 194 -21.14 -11.49 14.62
C VAL A 194 -22.30 -11.80 15.57
N GLU A 195 -23.24 -12.65 15.17
CA GLU A 195 -24.39 -13.06 15.99
C GLU A 195 -23.98 -13.88 17.23
N THR A 196 -23.02 -14.80 17.07
CA THR A 196 -22.49 -15.64 18.17
C THR A 196 -21.43 -14.92 19.02
N VAL A 197 -20.95 -13.76 18.57
CA VAL A 197 -19.85 -13.01 19.18
C VAL A 197 -18.54 -13.83 19.23
N ASP A 198 -18.28 -14.63 18.20
CA ASP A 198 -17.03 -15.37 18.04
C ASP A 198 -15.90 -14.42 17.57
N ILE A 199 -15.16 -13.91 18.54
CA ILE A 199 -14.04 -12.98 18.34
C ILE A 199 -12.91 -13.62 17.52
N ASP A 200 -12.64 -14.92 17.74
CA ASP A 200 -11.55 -15.61 17.05
C ASP A 200 -11.93 -15.86 15.57
N LYS A 201 -13.18 -16.25 15.30
CA LYS A 201 -13.69 -16.41 13.93
C LYS A 201 -13.80 -15.08 13.20
N TYR A 202 -14.31 -14.04 13.86
CA TYR A 202 -14.34 -12.67 13.31
C TYR A 202 -12.93 -12.20 12.93
N LYS A 203 -11.93 -12.46 13.79
CA LYS A 203 -10.54 -12.09 13.54
C LYS A 203 -9.92 -12.91 12.40
N GLU A 204 -10.21 -14.21 12.31
CA GLU A 204 -9.80 -15.05 11.18
C GLU A 204 -10.32 -14.46 9.85
N LEU A 205 -11.64 -14.20 9.79
CA LEU A 205 -12.31 -13.65 8.62
C LEU A 205 -11.81 -12.22 8.29
N SER A 206 -11.51 -11.40 9.29
CA SER A 206 -10.95 -10.05 9.08
C SER A 206 -9.60 -10.07 8.36
N ASN A 207 -8.85 -11.16 8.50
CA ASN A 207 -7.60 -11.36 7.77
C ASN A 207 -7.79 -12.13 6.44
N GLN A 208 -8.98 -12.59 6.07
CA GLN A 208 -9.22 -13.36 4.84
C GLN A 208 -9.98 -12.52 3.81
N LEU A 209 -9.27 -11.92 2.86
CA LEU A 209 -9.89 -11.22 1.73
C LEU A 209 -10.17 -12.21 0.58
N LEU A 210 -11.43 -12.58 0.39
CA LEU A 210 -11.86 -13.31 -0.81
C LEU A 210 -11.95 -12.35 -2.00
N LEU A 211 -11.00 -12.49 -2.93
CA LEU A 211 -10.99 -11.73 -4.17
C LEU A 211 -12.00 -12.24 -5.20
N GLY A 212 -12.32 -13.54 -5.17
CA GLY A 212 -13.14 -14.22 -6.16
C GLY A 212 -12.58 -15.60 -6.45
N THR A 213 -12.49 -15.99 -7.73
CA THR A 213 -12.06 -17.32 -8.16
C THR A 213 -10.80 -17.28 -9.01
N SER A 214 -9.92 -18.28 -8.85
CA SER A 214 -8.83 -18.52 -9.80
C SER A 214 -9.35 -19.04 -11.14
N GLU A 215 -8.54 -18.95 -12.20
CA GLU A 215 -8.84 -19.58 -13.51
C GLU A 215 -9.15 -21.09 -13.45
N PHE A 216 -8.83 -21.73 -12.33
CA PHE A 216 -9.09 -23.15 -12.10
C PHE A 216 -10.40 -23.45 -11.35
N GLY A 217 -11.16 -22.43 -10.92
CA GLY A 217 -12.42 -22.57 -10.18
C GLY A 217 -12.25 -22.81 -8.68
N LEU A 218 -11.11 -22.38 -8.10
CA LEU A 218 -10.85 -22.41 -6.66
C LEU A 218 -11.03 -21.01 -6.07
N PRO A 219 -11.51 -20.86 -4.82
CA PRO A 219 -11.57 -19.56 -4.16
C PRO A 219 -10.16 -18.97 -4.01
N TYR A 220 -10.00 -17.70 -4.35
CA TYR A 220 -8.72 -16.99 -4.22
C TYR A 220 -8.77 -16.02 -3.05
N ILE A 221 -8.14 -16.41 -1.95
CA ILE A 221 -8.08 -15.66 -0.69
C ILE A 221 -6.65 -15.15 -0.48
N ILE A 222 -6.52 -13.88 -0.12
CA ILE A 222 -5.26 -13.24 0.31
C ILE A 222 -5.36 -12.88 1.79
N ASN A 223 -4.26 -13.03 2.54
CA ASN A 223 -4.22 -12.56 3.92
C ASN A 223 -4.19 -11.03 3.92
N PHE A 224 -5.18 -10.36 4.52
CA PHE A 224 -5.31 -8.90 4.48
C PHE A 224 -4.08 -8.18 5.07
N SER A 225 -3.39 -8.81 6.03
CA SER A 225 -2.08 -8.36 6.54
C SER A 225 -0.98 -8.22 5.47
N GLU A 226 -1.04 -8.94 4.34
CA GLU A 226 -0.08 -8.83 3.23
C GLU A 226 -0.07 -7.41 2.63
N PHE A 227 -1.22 -6.72 2.64
CA PHE A 227 -1.39 -5.38 2.08
C PHE A 227 -0.61 -4.30 2.85
N ASN A 228 -0.10 -4.60 4.06
CA ASN A 228 0.83 -3.75 4.78
C ASN A 228 2.23 -3.71 4.14
N GLN A 229 2.57 -4.65 3.25
CA GLN A 229 3.76 -4.58 2.39
C GLN A 229 3.50 -3.85 1.06
N HIS A 230 2.40 -3.07 1.02
CA HIS A 230 1.93 -2.26 -0.09
C HIS A 230 1.57 -3.05 -1.36
N VAL A 231 0.68 -2.46 -2.17
CA VAL A 231 0.11 -3.12 -3.35
C VAL A 231 0.15 -2.17 -4.55
N LEU A 232 0.55 -2.68 -5.71
CA LEU A 232 0.48 -1.96 -6.99
C LEU A 232 -0.52 -2.66 -7.93
N VAL A 233 -1.42 -1.86 -8.51
CA VAL A 233 -2.50 -2.29 -9.41
C VAL A 233 -2.34 -1.56 -10.76
N PRO A 234 -1.38 -1.97 -11.61
CA PRO A 234 -1.22 -1.40 -12.94
C PRO A 234 -2.36 -1.90 -13.84
N ALA A 235 -3.30 -1.00 -14.17
CA ALA A 235 -4.51 -1.41 -14.88
C ALA A 235 -5.15 -0.25 -15.66
N THR A 236 -5.31 -0.43 -16.97
CA THR A 236 -5.88 0.60 -17.87
C THR A 236 -7.37 0.86 -17.60
N THR A 237 -7.93 1.94 -18.14
CA THR A 237 -9.37 2.25 -18.01
C THR A 237 -10.23 1.11 -18.59
N GLY A 238 -11.28 0.71 -17.85
CA GLY A 238 -12.15 -0.42 -18.20
C GLY A 238 -11.60 -1.82 -17.86
N SER A 239 -10.46 -1.91 -17.17
CA SER A 239 -9.88 -3.17 -16.66
C SER A 239 -10.65 -3.82 -15.50
N GLY A 240 -11.51 -3.08 -14.80
CA GLY A 240 -12.12 -3.51 -13.54
C GLY A 240 -11.42 -2.98 -12.27
N LYS A 241 -10.49 -2.03 -12.42
CA LYS A 241 -9.78 -1.35 -11.31
C LYS A 241 -10.74 -0.87 -10.20
N THR A 242 -11.81 -0.17 -10.58
CA THR A 242 -12.84 0.33 -9.65
C THR A 242 -13.53 -0.81 -8.88
N THR A 243 -13.81 -1.95 -9.53
CA THR A 243 -14.41 -3.14 -8.88
C THR A 243 -13.48 -3.75 -7.83
N LEU A 244 -12.17 -3.78 -8.10
CA LEU A 244 -11.17 -4.21 -7.11
C LEU A 244 -11.09 -3.22 -5.92
N LEU A 245 -11.14 -1.90 -6.18
CA LEU A 245 -11.15 -0.90 -5.12
C LEU A 245 -12.43 -0.97 -4.26
N GLN A 246 -13.60 -1.13 -4.89
CA GLN A 246 -14.88 -1.37 -4.21
C GLN A 246 -14.80 -2.61 -3.29
N LEU A 247 -14.14 -3.68 -3.73
CA LEU A 247 -13.96 -4.89 -2.93
C LEU A 247 -13.03 -4.68 -1.71
N LEU A 248 -11.94 -3.93 -1.88
CA LEU A 248 -11.06 -3.54 -0.76
C LEU A 248 -11.79 -2.64 0.25
N VAL A 249 -12.60 -1.71 -0.25
CA VAL A 249 -13.49 -0.88 0.57
C VAL A 249 -14.51 -1.76 1.30
N GLN A 250 -15.19 -2.71 0.63
CA GLN A 250 -16.15 -3.62 1.28
C GLN A 250 -15.52 -4.34 2.48
N HIS A 251 -14.33 -4.93 2.29
CA HIS A 251 -13.61 -5.63 3.36
C HIS A 251 -13.24 -4.69 4.51
N ALA A 252 -12.71 -3.51 4.20
CA ALA A 252 -12.33 -2.52 5.20
C ALA A 252 -13.54 -2.01 6.01
N VAL A 253 -14.65 -1.69 5.34
CA VAL A 253 -15.92 -1.29 5.98
C VAL A 253 -16.43 -2.40 6.91
N LYS A 254 -16.56 -3.62 6.39
CA LYS A 254 -17.06 -4.81 7.09
C LYS A 254 -16.30 -5.10 8.37
N PHE A 255 -14.97 -4.96 8.35
CA PHE A 255 -14.11 -5.20 9.51
C PHE A 255 -13.70 -3.92 10.27
N ASN A 256 -14.41 -2.81 10.05
CA ASN A 256 -14.23 -1.53 10.74
C ASN A 256 -12.79 -0.99 10.67
N PHE A 257 -12.13 -1.15 9.52
CA PHE A 257 -10.77 -0.70 9.23
C PHE A 257 -10.82 0.75 8.68
N PRO A 258 -10.00 1.69 9.17
CA PRO A 258 -10.02 3.06 8.66
C PRO A 258 -9.54 3.12 7.22
N VAL A 259 -10.23 3.92 6.40
CA VAL A 259 -9.94 4.07 4.96
C VAL A 259 -9.75 5.54 4.62
N ILE A 260 -8.71 5.83 3.85
CA ILE A 260 -8.52 7.09 3.13
C ILE A 260 -8.40 6.74 1.64
N LEU A 261 -9.38 7.10 0.83
CA LEU A 261 -9.34 6.92 -0.63
C LEU A 261 -9.11 8.29 -1.27
N ILE A 262 -7.98 8.45 -1.96
CA ILE A 262 -7.60 9.66 -2.70
C ILE A 262 -7.82 9.39 -4.20
N ASP A 263 -8.79 10.07 -4.80
CA ASP A 263 -9.06 10.03 -6.24
C ASP A 263 -8.55 11.30 -6.94
N GLY A 264 -7.57 11.11 -7.84
CA GLY A 264 -7.03 12.18 -8.69
C GLY A 264 -7.92 12.57 -9.88
N LYS A 265 -9.03 11.87 -10.14
CA LYS A 265 -9.93 12.12 -11.29
C LYS A 265 -11.19 12.92 -10.95
N GLY A 266 -11.69 12.84 -9.72
CA GLY A 266 -12.95 13.47 -9.33
C GLY A 266 -14.20 12.68 -9.71
N ALA A 267 -14.11 11.35 -9.76
CA ALA A 267 -15.19 10.46 -10.17
C ALA A 267 -16.24 10.30 -9.06
N ARG A 268 -17.38 11.00 -9.19
CA ARG A 268 -18.51 10.92 -8.24
C ARG A 268 -19.01 9.47 -8.03
N ASP A 269 -19.00 8.65 -9.07
CA ASP A 269 -19.35 7.23 -9.06
C ASP A 269 -18.59 6.43 -7.97
N THR A 270 -17.33 6.76 -7.70
CA THR A 270 -16.49 6.09 -6.69
C THR A 270 -16.98 6.41 -5.27
N LEU A 271 -17.32 7.68 -5.00
CA LEU A 271 -17.89 8.12 -3.73
C LEU A 271 -19.29 7.51 -3.50
N GLU A 272 -20.12 7.48 -4.54
CA GLU A 272 -21.46 6.88 -4.46
C GLU A 272 -21.37 5.37 -4.17
N SER A 273 -20.48 4.65 -4.87
CA SER A 273 -20.18 3.24 -4.58
C SER A 273 -19.71 3.02 -3.14
N MET A 274 -18.78 3.86 -2.66
CA MET A 274 -18.25 3.78 -1.30
C MET A 274 -19.34 4.04 -0.24
N ARG A 275 -20.27 4.97 -0.50
CA ARG A 275 -21.44 5.23 0.35
C ARG A 275 -22.45 4.10 0.34
N GLU A 276 -22.72 3.48 -0.81
CA GLU A 276 -23.63 2.33 -0.91
C GLU A 276 -23.11 1.13 -0.11
N ILE A 277 -21.81 0.83 -0.27
CA ILE A 277 -21.11 -0.21 0.50
C ILE A 277 -21.12 0.10 2.00
N ALA A 278 -20.77 1.33 2.40
CA ALA A 278 -20.74 1.72 3.81
C ALA A 278 -22.12 1.64 4.48
N LYS A 279 -23.17 2.09 3.78
CA LYS A 279 -24.55 2.06 4.27
C LYS A 279 -25.05 0.64 4.55
N PHE A 280 -24.64 -0.36 3.76
CA PHE A 280 -25.02 -1.76 3.99
C PHE A 280 -24.52 -2.31 5.34
N TYR A 281 -23.34 -1.86 5.78
CA TYR A 281 -22.73 -2.27 7.06
C TYR A 281 -22.91 -1.22 8.18
N ASP A 282 -23.90 -0.34 8.06
CA ASP A 282 -24.21 0.75 9.01
C ASP A 282 -22.99 1.66 9.33
N LYS A 283 -22.30 2.11 8.27
CA LYS A 283 -21.16 3.05 8.35
C LYS A 283 -21.41 4.32 7.54
N GLU A 284 -20.87 5.43 8.05
CA GLU A 284 -20.85 6.72 7.35
C GLU A 284 -19.53 6.94 6.60
N VAL A 285 -19.61 7.60 5.44
CA VAL A 285 -18.45 8.02 4.64
C VAL A 285 -18.39 9.54 4.61
N HIS A 286 -17.33 10.09 5.20
CA HIS A 286 -17.02 11.51 5.09
C HIS A 286 -16.30 11.77 3.75
N ALA A 287 -16.53 12.94 3.17
CA ALA A 287 -15.96 13.31 1.88
C ALA A 287 -15.32 14.70 1.96
N PHE A 288 -14.04 14.79 1.61
CA PHE A 288 -13.36 16.05 1.36
C PHE A 288 -13.35 16.31 -0.14
N THR A 289 -14.29 17.15 -0.57
CA THR A 289 -14.50 17.59 -1.95
C THR A 289 -14.59 19.11 -2.03
N ASP A 290 -14.46 19.65 -3.24
CA ASP A 290 -14.60 21.08 -3.54
C ASP A 290 -15.99 21.65 -3.22
N ASP A 291 -17.05 20.82 -3.31
CA ASP A 291 -18.43 21.14 -2.93
C ASP A 291 -18.83 20.71 -1.51
N GLY A 292 -17.89 20.16 -0.72
CA GLY A 292 -18.15 19.51 0.57
C GLY A 292 -18.23 20.44 1.79
N ASP A 293 -18.67 19.88 2.93
CA ASP A 293 -18.68 20.54 4.25
C ASP A 293 -17.39 20.29 5.07
N MET A 294 -16.64 19.25 4.70
CA MET A 294 -15.36 18.89 5.33
C MET A 294 -14.26 19.92 5.03
N ARG A 295 -13.38 20.15 5.99
CA ARG A 295 -12.29 21.15 5.94
C ARG A 295 -10.94 20.52 6.24
N TYR A 296 -9.85 21.17 5.86
CA TYR A 296 -8.50 20.63 6.03
C TYR A 296 -7.57 21.69 6.61
N ASN A 297 -6.83 21.37 7.68
CA ASN A 297 -5.85 22.26 8.27
C ASN A 297 -4.42 21.77 7.99
N PRO A 298 -3.74 22.22 6.91
CA PRO A 298 -2.42 21.73 6.52
C PRO A 298 -1.32 22.05 7.54
N VAL A 299 -1.58 22.97 8.48
CA VAL A 299 -0.62 23.41 9.50
C VAL A 299 -0.82 22.78 10.87
N GLU A 300 -1.91 22.04 11.14
CA GLU A 300 -2.20 21.47 12.48
C GLU A 300 -1.05 20.57 12.97
N HIS A 301 -0.61 19.64 12.10
CA HIS A 301 0.31 18.56 12.46
C HIS A 301 1.65 18.65 11.72
N GLY A 302 2.74 18.64 12.49
CA GLY A 302 4.11 18.71 11.99
C GLY A 302 4.99 19.58 12.90
N ASN A 303 6.30 19.53 12.67
CA ASN A 303 7.20 20.55 13.20
C ASN A 303 7.21 21.78 12.26
N ASP A 304 7.75 22.89 12.77
CA ASP A 304 7.93 24.15 12.04
C ASP A 304 8.60 23.99 10.66
N ILE A 305 9.57 23.08 10.54
CA ILE A 305 10.26 22.76 9.27
C ILE A 305 9.32 22.07 8.29
N SER A 306 8.61 21.02 8.71
CA SER A 306 7.68 20.28 7.86
C SER A 306 6.49 21.15 7.43
N ILE A 307 5.95 21.97 8.33
CA ILE A 307 4.89 22.93 7.99
C ILE A 307 5.41 24.00 7.04
N ARG A 308 6.60 24.57 7.27
CA ARG A 308 7.23 25.50 6.33
C ARG A 308 7.32 24.88 4.93
N ASP A 309 7.80 23.64 4.81
CA ASP A 309 7.99 23.00 3.50
C ASP A 309 6.65 22.66 2.82
N LYS A 310 5.63 22.25 3.58
CA LYS A 310 4.23 22.16 3.11
C LYS A 310 3.72 23.50 2.56
N LEU A 311 3.87 24.59 3.31
CA LEU A 311 3.38 25.93 2.94
C LEU A 311 4.16 26.58 1.80
N VAL A 312 5.46 26.31 1.72
CA VAL A 312 6.30 26.64 0.56
C VAL A 312 5.73 25.95 -0.68
N SER A 313 5.52 24.63 -0.63
CA SER A 313 4.91 23.90 -1.75
C SER A 313 3.51 24.40 -2.10
N LEU A 314 2.70 24.83 -1.11
CA LEU A 314 1.36 25.41 -1.30
C LEU A 314 1.36 26.67 -2.17
N ALA A 315 2.38 27.51 -1.97
CA ALA A 315 2.48 28.82 -2.58
C ALA A 315 3.44 28.85 -3.79
N GLU A 316 4.31 27.83 -3.96
CA GLU A 316 5.22 27.73 -5.10
C GLU A 316 4.44 27.54 -6.41
N THR A 317 4.60 28.49 -7.32
CA THR A 317 4.14 28.41 -8.71
C THR A 317 5.33 28.05 -9.62
N GLU A 318 5.08 27.59 -10.85
CA GLU A 318 6.13 27.10 -11.77
C GLU A 318 7.30 28.07 -12.02
N SER A 319 7.11 29.38 -11.74
CA SER A 319 8.08 30.45 -11.99
C SER A 319 8.72 31.07 -10.74
N VAL A 320 8.32 30.68 -9.52
CA VAL A 320 8.73 31.38 -8.28
C VAL A 320 9.38 30.43 -7.27
N PHE A 321 10.71 30.46 -7.19
CA PHE A 321 11.45 29.84 -6.09
C PHE A 321 11.57 30.80 -4.90
N TYR A 322 11.08 30.39 -3.74
CA TYR A 322 11.12 31.25 -2.55
C TYR A 322 12.50 31.38 -1.91
N SER A 323 12.85 32.62 -1.56
CA SER A 323 14.09 32.99 -0.90
C SER A 323 14.23 32.34 0.49
N GLY A 324 15.47 32.26 0.98
CA GLY A 324 15.73 31.84 2.37
C GLY A 324 15.04 32.73 3.41
N ALA A 325 14.74 33.99 3.08
CA ALA A 325 13.98 34.89 3.94
C ALA A 325 12.50 34.49 4.05
N ALA A 326 11.84 34.16 2.93
CA ALA A 326 10.47 33.65 2.93
C ALA A 326 10.33 32.32 3.69
N LYS A 327 11.29 31.40 3.50
CA LYS A 327 11.37 30.14 4.26
C LYS A 327 11.58 30.39 5.75
N ALA A 328 12.44 31.35 6.13
CA ALA A 328 12.64 31.74 7.52
C ALA A 328 11.41 32.41 8.14
N LEU A 329 10.72 33.30 7.41
CA LEU A 329 9.51 33.98 7.85
C LEU A 329 8.43 32.96 8.20
N LEU A 330 8.07 32.07 7.28
CA LEU A 330 7.09 30.99 7.55
C LEU A 330 7.46 30.18 8.80
N GLN A 331 8.72 29.73 8.88
CA GLN A 331 9.16 28.91 10.00
C GLN A 331 9.03 29.62 11.35
N VAL A 332 9.39 30.91 11.42
CA VAL A 332 9.24 31.68 12.67
C VAL A 332 7.77 32.03 12.93
N THR A 333 6.95 32.26 11.91
CA THR A 333 5.49 32.44 12.07
C THR A 333 4.80 31.19 12.62
N ILE A 334 5.20 29.98 12.21
CA ILE A 334 4.66 28.75 12.83
C ILE A 334 5.08 28.63 14.29
N GLN A 335 6.33 28.91 14.63
CA GLN A 335 6.78 28.95 16.03
C GLN A 335 6.08 30.05 16.86
N LEU A 336 5.73 31.17 16.24
CA LEU A 336 4.91 32.22 16.84
C LEU A 336 3.49 31.72 17.15
N LEU A 337 2.86 31.01 16.22
CA LEU A 337 1.54 30.39 16.45
C LEU A 337 1.57 29.35 17.57
N ASP A 338 2.65 28.57 17.68
CA ASP A 338 2.81 27.57 18.74
C ASP A 338 2.97 28.24 20.12
N GLU A 339 3.86 29.22 20.24
CA GLU A 339 4.15 29.94 21.50
C GLU A 339 2.98 30.83 21.99
N PHE A 340 2.13 31.27 21.06
CA PHE A 340 0.97 32.10 21.37
C PHE A 340 -0.38 31.37 21.26
N LYS A 341 -0.40 30.03 21.03
CA LYS A 341 -1.64 29.25 20.94
C LYS A 341 -2.53 29.47 22.18
N GLY A 342 -3.76 29.89 21.96
CA GLY A 342 -4.71 30.22 23.04
C GLY A 342 -4.62 31.64 23.60
N ALA A 343 -3.65 32.47 23.17
CA ALA A 343 -3.61 33.89 23.54
C ALA A 343 -4.73 34.67 22.84
N LYS A 344 -5.26 35.71 23.50
CA LYS A 344 -6.15 36.67 22.85
C LYS A 344 -5.32 37.74 22.16
N VAL A 345 -5.69 38.07 20.92
CA VAL A 345 -5.03 39.10 20.12
C VAL A 345 -6.05 40.06 19.52
N THR A 346 -5.67 41.33 19.42
CA THR A 346 -6.36 42.35 18.63
C THR A 346 -5.67 42.45 17.26
N LEU A 347 -6.39 42.16 16.17
CA LEU A 347 -5.85 42.22 14.82
C LEU A 347 -6.08 43.60 14.20
N SER A 348 -5.11 44.10 13.45
CA SER A 348 -5.22 45.43 12.86
C SER A 348 -6.35 45.50 11.85
N GLY A 349 -7.10 46.61 11.88
CA GLY A 349 -8.29 46.82 11.05
C GLY A 349 -9.61 46.31 11.64
N ASP A 350 -9.60 45.39 12.62
CA ASP A 350 -10.80 44.99 13.37
C ASP A 350 -10.64 45.20 14.88
N THR A 351 -10.81 46.46 15.30
CA THR A 351 -10.70 46.89 16.70
C THR A 351 -11.88 46.48 17.59
N ARG A 352 -12.84 45.68 17.09
CA ARG A 352 -14.07 45.32 17.81
C ARG A 352 -14.09 43.86 18.29
N THR A 353 -13.25 42.99 17.73
CA THR A 353 -13.21 41.58 18.10
C THR A 353 -11.81 41.16 18.55
N THR A 354 -11.72 40.52 19.72
CA THR A 354 -10.51 39.80 20.12
C THR A 354 -10.64 38.36 19.68
N GLU A 355 -9.67 37.86 18.93
CA GLU A 355 -9.64 36.47 18.50
C GLU A 355 -8.64 35.67 19.35
N THR A 356 -8.90 34.38 19.50
CA THR A 356 -7.97 33.43 20.15
C THR A 356 -7.02 32.90 19.08
N VAL A 357 -5.71 33.00 19.31
CA VAL A 357 -4.70 32.52 18.36
C VAL A 357 -4.77 30.99 18.26
N GLU A 358 -4.99 30.51 17.05
CA GLU A 358 -5.07 29.09 16.71
C GLU A 358 -4.04 28.75 15.64
N ARG A 359 -3.66 27.46 15.58
CA ARG A 359 -2.69 26.95 14.63
C ARG A 359 -3.38 26.60 13.31
N SER A 360 -3.83 27.60 12.56
CA SER A 360 -4.55 27.41 11.29
C SER A 360 -4.00 28.29 10.15
N LEU A 361 -4.29 27.91 8.90
CA LEU A 361 -3.80 28.63 7.72
C LEU A 361 -4.27 30.11 7.65
N PRO A 362 -5.52 30.47 8.00
CA PRO A 362 -5.93 31.88 8.14
C PRO A 362 -5.12 32.65 9.20
N PHE A 363 -4.70 32.01 10.29
CA PHE A 363 -3.84 32.65 11.28
C PHE A 363 -2.40 32.83 10.79
N VAL A 364 -1.87 31.90 9.98
CA VAL A 364 -0.59 32.11 9.28
C VAL A 364 -0.67 33.36 8.40
N GLN A 365 -1.70 33.46 7.54
CA GLN A 365 -1.94 34.62 6.68
C GLN A 365 -1.94 35.93 7.47
N ARG A 366 -2.69 35.99 8.57
CA ARG A 366 -2.79 37.17 9.43
C ARG A 366 -1.45 37.59 10.05
N PHE A 367 -0.61 36.65 10.46
CA PHE A 367 0.71 36.94 11.05
C PHE A 367 1.87 37.01 10.06
N LEU A 368 1.60 36.81 8.76
CA LEU A 368 2.50 37.28 7.71
C LEU A 368 2.46 38.80 7.53
N LEU A 369 1.55 39.52 8.19
CA LEU A 369 1.57 40.99 8.28
C LEU A 369 2.35 41.45 9.53
N PRO A 370 3.39 42.31 9.40
CA PRO A 370 4.22 42.69 10.52
C PRO A 370 3.46 43.46 11.60
N ARG A 371 2.45 44.26 11.22
CA ARG A 371 1.61 44.99 12.18
C ARG A 371 0.90 44.05 13.16
N ASN A 372 0.28 42.97 12.66
CA ASN A 372 -0.44 42.01 13.51
C ASN A 372 0.50 41.28 14.48
N VAL A 373 1.74 41.02 14.07
CA VAL A 373 2.78 40.48 14.95
C VAL A 373 3.17 41.50 16.03
N LEU A 374 3.31 42.78 15.69
CA LEU A 374 3.54 43.83 16.70
C LEU A 374 2.37 43.94 17.70
N HIS A 375 1.10 43.86 17.26
CA HIS A 375 -0.04 43.79 18.17
C HIS A 375 0.01 42.57 19.10
N LEU A 376 0.36 41.38 18.58
CA LEU A 376 0.51 40.17 19.40
C LEU A 376 1.57 40.34 20.51
N PHE A 377 2.70 40.97 20.21
CA PHE A 377 3.72 41.27 21.21
C PHE A 377 3.31 42.41 22.16
N ALA A 378 2.54 43.39 21.70
CA ALA A 378 1.98 44.45 22.55
C ALA A 378 0.97 43.87 23.56
N ASP A 379 0.02 43.05 23.10
CA ASP A 379 -0.99 42.38 23.92
C ASP A 379 -0.35 41.45 24.97
N ALA A 380 0.83 40.88 24.68
CA ALA A 380 1.60 40.10 25.66
C ALA A 380 2.43 40.93 26.65
N ILE A 381 2.74 42.18 26.33
CA ILE A 381 3.45 43.12 27.22
C ILE A 381 2.47 43.87 28.12
N LEU A 382 1.28 44.23 27.61
CA LEU A 382 0.27 45.03 28.32
C LEU A 382 -0.07 44.55 29.76
N PRO A 383 -0.20 43.24 30.05
CA PRO A 383 -0.45 42.76 31.42
C PRO A 383 0.66 43.13 32.42
N ASN A 384 1.92 43.21 31.95
CA ASN A 384 3.09 43.52 32.77
C ASN A 384 3.53 45.00 32.66
N ASN A 385 3.10 45.71 31.61
CA ASN A 385 3.23 47.15 31.45
C ASN A 385 1.94 47.77 30.87
N PRO A 386 0.93 48.08 31.69
CA PRO A 386 -0.34 48.65 31.23
C PRO A 386 -0.19 50.04 30.57
N LYS A 387 0.91 50.74 30.86
CA LYS A 387 1.24 52.08 30.31
C LYS A 387 2.04 52.02 29.01
N LEU A 388 2.09 50.88 28.31
CA LEU A 388 2.89 50.68 27.10
C LEU A 388 2.71 51.79 26.04
N PHE A 389 1.50 52.33 25.91
CA PHE A 389 1.15 53.36 24.93
C PHE A 389 1.02 54.77 25.52
N GLU A 390 1.31 54.97 26.80
CA GLU A 390 1.33 56.30 27.44
C GLU A 390 2.74 56.88 27.41
N ILE A 391 2.97 57.95 26.65
CA ILE A 391 4.25 58.66 26.60
C ILE A 391 4.10 60.05 27.25
N GLU A 392 4.88 60.29 28.30
CA GLU A 392 5.01 61.62 28.90
C GLU A 392 5.98 62.48 28.07
N VAL A 393 5.50 63.60 27.53
CA VAL A 393 6.31 64.53 26.72
C VAL A 393 6.43 65.87 27.42
N GLU A 394 7.67 66.38 27.57
CA GLU A 394 7.92 67.72 28.09
C GLU A 394 7.55 68.79 27.05
N LYS A 395 6.67 69.72 27.45
CA LYS A 395 6.17 70.79 26.58
C LYS A 395 7.26 71.85 26.31
N LYS A 396 7.85 71.83 25.11
CA LYS A 396 8.77 72.90 24.66
C LYS A 396 8.01 74.20 24.41
N ILE A 397 8.05 75.12 25.38
CA ILE A 397 7.52 76.48 25.23
C ILE A 397 8.29 77.20 24.12
N GLN A 398 7.66 77.42 22.97
CA GLN A 398 8.20 78.30 21.93
C GLN A 398 8.08 79.76 22.40
N GLN A 399 9.20 80.45 22.60
CA GLN A 399 9.18 81.91 22.75
C GLN A 399 8.88 82.57 21.40
N PRO A 400 7.90 83.49 21.32
CA PRO A 400 7.60 84.18 20.07
C PRO A 400 8.68 85.23 19.75
N LYS A 401 9.41 85.05 18.63
CA LYS A 401 10.27 86.10 18.07
C LYS A 401 9.53 86.95 17.02
N LYS A 402 9.81 88.24 17.08
CA LYS A 402 9.12 89.35 16.40
C LYS A 402 9.22 89.29 14.86
N LYS A 403 8.25 89.93 14.18
CA LYS A 403 8.35 90.33 12.77
C LYS A 403 9.54 91.29 12.54
N SER A 404 10.33 91.06 11.49
CA SER A 404 11.05 92.12 10.77
C SER A 404 11.51 91.69 9.37
N VAL A 405 10.85 92.25 8.35
CA VAL A 405 11.38 92.70 7.03
C VAL A 405 11.96 91.65 6.03
N LYS A 406 11.80 91.96 4.73
CA LYS A 406 12.25 91.20 3.54
C LYS A 406 13.66 91.59 3.09
N GLU A 407 14.36 90.62 2.48
CA GLU A 407 15.34 90.63 1.36
C GLU A 407 16.19 89.35 1.55
N GLY A 408 16.70 88.62 0.56
CA GLY A 408 16.86 88.81 -0.89
C GLY A 408 18.22 88.18 -1.28
N SER A 409 18.35 87.50 -2.43
CA SER A 409 19.57 86.80 -2.94
C SER A 409 20.05 85.59 -2.08
N GLU A 410 20.83 84.59 -2.52
CA GLU A 410 21.16 83.88 -3.78
C GLU A 410 22.11 82.70 -3.39
N ILE A 411 22.43 81.80 -4.32
CA ILE A 411 23.13 80.50 -4.07
C ILE A 411 24.28 80.34 -5.09
N PRO A 412 25.56 80.11 -4.68
CA PRO A 412 26.14 78.76 -4.77
C PRO A 412 27.04 78.37 -3.54
N PRO A 413 28.26 77.77 -3.59
CA PRO A 413 28.37 76.36 -3.17
C PRO A 413 29.62 75.95 -2.33
N ASP A 414 29.71 74.63 -2.05
CA ASP A 414 30.89 73.76 -1.85
C ASP A 414 32.03 74.14 -0.87
N SER A 415 32.38 73.23 0.05
CA SER A 415 33.52 72.29 -0.15
C SER A 415 33.82 71.40 1.08
N ASP A 416 33.77 70.08 0.86
CA ASP A 416 34.76 69.04 1.21
C ASP A 416 35.60 69.06 2.50
N LEU A 417 35.58 67.88 3.18
CA LEU A 417 36.74 67.06 3.66
C LEU A 417 37.74 67.69 4.66
N ASP A 418 38.41 66.99 5.59
CA ASP A 418 38.44 65.58 6.03
C ASP A 418 39.14 65.54 7.42
N LYS A 419 38.79 64.59 8.31
CA LYS A 419 39.67 63.95 9.35
C LYS A 419 40.42 64.88 10.37
N GLU A 420 41.03 64.43 11.48
CA GLU A 420 41.37 63.09 11.97
C GLU A 420 41.39 63.03 13.53
N GLU A 421 41.79 61.87 14.04
CA GLU A 421 41.64 61.27 15.38
C GLU A 421 42.33 61.91 16.62
N LYS A 422 41.76 61.58 17.82
CA LYS A 422 42.38 61.09 19.09
C LYS A 422 43.51 61.94 19.78
N GLU A 423 43.85 61.80 21.06
CA GLU A 423 43.55 60.76 22.08
C GLU A 423 43.51 61.36 23.52
N GLU A 424 43.33 60.46 24.50
CA GLU A 424 43.13 60.62 25.95
C GLU A 424 44.10 61.53 26.74
N ASP A 425 43.65 62.09 27.88
CA ASP A 425 44.12 61.59 29.19
C ASP A 425 43.15 61.91 30.36
N SER A 426 43.35 61.18 31.44
CA SER A 426 42.63 61.02 32.69
C SER A 426 42.71 62.20 33.69
N GLN A 427 41.68 62.34 34.55
CA GLN A 427 41.81 62.01 35.99
C GLN A 427 40.55 62.31 36.84
N ILE A 428 40.41 61.51 37.89
CA ILE A 428 39.34 61.55 38.89
C ILE A 428 39.53 62.73 39.86
N LYS A 429 38.46 63.50 40.13
CA LYS A 429 38.11 63.92 41.51
C LYS A 429 36.73 64.56 41.66
N ASN A 430 35.88 63.89 42.45
CA ASN A 430 34.75 64.50 43.13
C ASN A 430 35.22 65.63 44.08
N SER A 431 34.85 66.89 43.82
CA SER A 431 34.55 67.87 44.89
C SER A 431 33.95 69.18 44.36
N LYS A 432 32.61 69.30 44.39
CA LYS A 432 31.88 70.55 44.72
C LYS A 432 30.36 70.36 44.80
N PHE A 433 29.92 69.41 45.64
CA PHE A 433 28.62 69.56 46.30
C PHE A 433 28.77 70.57 47.44
N ARG A 434 28.23 71.79 47.27
CA ARG A 434 27.57 72.56 48.35
C ARG A 434 26.87 73.81 47.81
N ASN A 435 25.60 73.91 48.15
CA ASN A 435 24.78 75.12 48.24
C ASN A 435 24.47 75.88 46.94
N ILE A 436 23.46 75.41 46.19
CA ILE A 436 22.26 76.21 45.93
C ILE A 436 21.06 75.34 46.32
N SER A 437 20.58 75.53 47.54
CA SER A 437 19.25 75.10 48.00
C SER A 437 18.35 76.34 48.03
N GLN A 438 17.09 76.21 47.61
CA GLN A 438 16.10 77.29 47.42
C GLN A 438 16.26 78.12 46.13
N LEU A 439 15.82 77.52 45.02
CA LEU A 439 15.02 78.20 44.00
C LEU A 439 13.91 77.22 43.59
N GLY A 440 12.68 77.73 43.44
CA GLY A 440 11.49 76.89 43.37
C GLY A 440 11.49 75.92 42.20
N ILE A 441 11.02 74.69 42.44
CA ILE A 441 10.73 73.73 41.38
C ILE A 441 9.58 74.30 40.55
N ALA A 442 9.90 74.87 39.39
CA ALA A 442 8.91 75.06 38.35
C ALA A 442 8.46 73.67 37.90
N GLN A 443 7.21 73.30 38.20
CA GLN A 443 6.61 72.08 37.67
C GLN A 443 6.61 72.21 36.14
N LYS A 444 7.41 71.39 35.46
CA LYS A 444 7.30 71.24 34.01
C LYS A 444 5.94 70.58 33.74
N GLU A 445 5.08 71.24 32.98
CA GLU A 445 3.88 70.61 32.46
C GLU A 445 4.29 69.50 31.48
N THR A 446 4.14 68.25 31.93
CA THR A 446 4.22 67.06 31.10
C THR A 446 2.84 66.75 30.54
N GLU A 447 2.72 66.61 29.23
CA GLU A 447 1.49 66.11 28.60
C GLU A 447 1.64 64.61 28.34
N THR A 448 0.68 63.82 28.82
CA THR A 448 0.61 62.38 28.54
C THR A 448 -0.06 62.18 27.18
N ILE A 449 0.73 61.79 26.18
CA ILE A 449 0.24 61.41 24.86
C ILE A 449 -0.08 59.91 24.88
N VAL A 450 -1.36 59.58 24.69
CA VAL A 450 -1.79 58.19 24.47
C VAL A 450 -1.60 57.88 22.99
N LEU A 451 -0.67 57.00 22.66
CA LEU A 451 -0.48 56.49 21.31
C LEU A 451 -1.63 55.55 20.94
N ASN A 452 -2.16 55.68 19.72
CA ASN A 452 -3.09 54.70 19.16
C ASN A 452 -2.30 53.62 18.40
N PRO A 453 -2.35 52.34 18.80
CA PRO A 453 -1.59 51.25 18.16
C PRO A 453 -1.89 51.06 16.66
N GLU A 454 -3.13 51.32 16.23
CA GLU A 454 -3.52 51.17 14.81
C GLU A 454 -2.86 52.21 13.90
N THR A 455 -2.74 53.46 14.37
CA THR A 455 -2.24 54.59 13.57
C THR A 455 -0.75 54.84 13.73
N LEU A 456 -0.10 54.21 14.70
CA LEU A 456 1.34 54.31 14.92
C LEU A 456 2.11 53.70 13.73
N ASP A 457 3.14 54.38 13.23
CA ASP A 457 3.98 53.85 12.15
C ASP A 457 4.74 52.59 12.60
N LEU A 458 5.11 51.75 11.64
CA LEU A 458 5.69 50.42 11.94
C LEU A 458 7.03 50.52 12.69
N ASP A 459 7.90 51.47 12.31
CA ASP A 459 9.22 51.62 12.92
C ASP A 459 9.12 52.16 14.36
N SER A 460 8.28 53.16 14.61
CA SER A 460 7.99 53.66 15.97
C SER A 460 7.35 52.57 16.83
N TYR A 461 6.42 51.77 16.29
CA TYR A 461 5.78 50.69 17.02
C TYR A 461 6.79 49.58 17.37
N TYR A 462 7.62 49.18 16.40
CA TYR A 462 8.74 48.26 16.63
C TYR A 462 9.70 48.78 17.71
N LEU A 463 10.13 50.04 17.64
CA LEU A 463 11.02 50.66 18.63
C LEU A 463 10.39 50.74 20.02
N LEU A 464 9.08 50.98 20.11
CA LEU A 464 8.33 50.98 21.37
C LEU A 464 8.35 49.59 22.01
N LEU A 465 8.06 48.53 21.24
CA LEU A 465 8.09 47.15 21.75
C LEU A 465 9.51 46.69 22.08
N LYS A 466 10.51 47.03 21.24
CA LYS A 466 11.94 46.73 21.47
C LYS A 466 12.41 47.24 22.84
N ARG A 467 12.01 48.46 23.23
CA ARG A 467 12.33 49.06 24.54
C ARG A 467 11.63 48.36 25.72
N ASN A 468 10.58 47.60 25.46
CA ASN A 468 9.70 46.98 26.45
C ASN A 468 9.77 45.43 26.48
N LEU A 469 10.64 44.78 25.70
CA LEU A 469 10.77 43.31 25.66
C LEU A 469 10.98 42.65 27.02
N ARG A 470 11.61 43.36 27.97
CA ARG A 470 11.79 42.91 29.36
C ARG A 470 10.48 42.60 30.12
N TYR A 471 9.35 43.07 29.62
CA TYR A 471 8.02 42.83 30.18
C TYR A 471 7.31 41.63 29.53
N LEU A 472 7.88 40.99 28.51
CA LEU A 472 7.35 39.73 27.98
C LEU A 472 7.49 38.63 29.04
N PRO A 473 6.42 37.84 29.30
CA PRO A 473 6.48 36.75 30.27
C PRO A 473 7.46 35.67 29.82
N THR A 474 8.34 35.26 30.74
CA THR A 474 9.21 34.08 30.58
C THR A 474 8.40 32.80 30.75
N ASP A 475 8.87 31.71 30.14
CA ASP A 475 8.38 30.39 30.45
C ASP A 475 8.61 30.04 31.94
N LYS A 476 7.66 29.30 32.53
CA LYS A 476 7.62 29.04 33.99
C LYS A 476 8.50 27.86 34.42
N GLU A 477 8.82 26.94 33.53
CA GLU A 477 9.57 25.72 33.84
C GLU A 477 11.05 25.86 33.50
N THR A 478 11.35 26.50 32.36
CA THR A 478 12.71 26.70 31.84
C THR A 478 13.31 28.06 32.22
N GLY A 479 12.49 29.03 32.60
CA GLY A 479 12.91 30.42 32.82
C GLY A 479 13.31 31.17 31.54
N GLU A 480 13.12 30.57 30.37
CA GLU A 480 13.56 31.11 29.09
C GLU A 480 12.51 32.08 28.50
N ASN A 481 12.96 33.19 27.90
CA ASN A 481 12.07 34.12 27.21
C ASN A 481 11.94 33.78 25.71
N ILE A 482 11.17 32.72 25.41
CA ILE A 482 10.93 32.25 24.04
C ILE A 482 10.31 33.37 23.19
N LYS A 483 9.36 34.13 23.75
CA LYS A 483 8.72 35.28 23.09
C LYS A 483 9.73 36.35 22.69
N GLN A 484 10.65 36.73 23.58
CA GLN A 484 11.74 37.65 23.23
C GLN A 484 12.62 37.09 22.11
N LYS A 485 13.00 35.80 22.18
CA LYS A 485 13.80 35.15 21.10
C LYS A 485 13.07 35.15 19.75
N LEU A 486 11.74 35.01 19.73
CA LEU A 486 10.93 35.10 18.51
C LEU A 486 10.91 36.54 17.97
N PHE A 487 10.73 37.55 18.81
CA PHE A 487 10.85 38.96 18.41
C PHE A 487 12.24 39.29 17.85
N GLU A 488 13.30 38.80 18.51
CA GLU A 488 14.68 38.94 18.04
C GLU A 488 14.90 38.27 16.68
N ARG A 489 14.28 37.11 16.44
CA ARG A 489 14.36 36.37 15.18
C ARG A 489 13.52 36.95 14.05
N LEU A 490 12.43 37.65 14.35
CA LEU A 490 11.59 38.31 13.33
C LEU A 490 12.15 39.67 12.91
N PHE A 491 12.70 40.43 13.86
CA PHE A 491 13.07 41.83 13.64
C PHE A 491 14.53 42.16 13.97
N ILE A 492 14.97 42.00 15.22
CA ILE A 492 16.29 42.53 15.69
C ILE A 492 17.46 41.95 14.89
N ARG A 493 17.40 40.65 14.56
CA ARG A 493 18.39 39.96 13.73
C ARG A 493 18.65 40.67 12.39
N TYR A 494 17.68 41.39 11.85
CA TYR A 494 17.72 42.03 10.54
C TYR A 494 17.91 43.55 10.59
N GLU A 495 18.17 44.16 11.75
CA GLU A 495 18.48 45.61 11.85
C GLU A 495 19.76 46.03 11.10
N HIS A 496 20.60 45.08 10.70
CA HIS A 496 21.77 45.31 9.84
C HIS A 496 21.41 45.34 8.33
N LYS A 497 20.13 45.21 7.98
CA LYS A 497 19.56 45.37 6.63
C LYS A 497 18.83 46.72 6.54
N ASP A 498 18.33 47.03 5.35
CA ASP A 498 17.66 48.30 5.04
C ASP A 498 16.37 48.55 5.86
N SER A 499 15.82 47.52 6.51
CA SER A 499 14.69 47.62 7.44
C SER A 499 14.69 46.47 8.45
N PRO A 500 14.27 46.69 9.72
CA PRO A 500 13.97 45.60 10.67
C PRO A 500 12.91 44.62 10.14
N PHE A 501 12.07 45.06 9.19
CA PHE A 501 11.03 44.26 8.56
C PHE A 501 11.53 43.49 7.32
N TYR A 502 12.85 43.33 7.13
CA TYR A 502 13.47 42.66 5.98
C TYR A 502 12.81 41.33 5.59
N LEU A 503 12.48 40.46 6.56
CA LEU A 503 11.80 39.19 6.28
C LEU A 503 10.44 39.39 5.59
N TYR A 504 9.66 40.37 6.04
CA TYR A 504 8.36 40.70 5.48
C TYR A 504 8.51 41.33 4.09
N ALA A 505 9.37 42.33 3.96
CA ALA A 505 9.62 43.04 2.70
C ALA A 505 10.15 42.11 1.57
N THR A 506 11.01 41.15 1.90
CA THR A 506 11.56 40.19 0.92
C THR A 506 10.69 38.96 0.65
N SER A 507 9.51 38.88 1.29
CA SER A 507 8.59 37.74 1.17
C SER A 507 7.23 38.14 0.58
N GLU A 508 7.14 39.29 -0.09
CA GLU A 508 5.89 39.82 -0.66
C GLU A 508 5.20 38.81 -1.60
N ALA A 509 5.94 38.18 -2.53
CA ALA A 509 5.40 37.17 -3.44
C ALA A 509 4.78 35.95 -2.72
N LEU A 510 5.34 35.54 -1.57
CA LEU A 510 4.79 34.46 -0.76
C LEU A 510 3.48 34.90 -0.10
N GLN A 511 3.45 36.11 0.46
CA GLN A 511 2.26 36.67 1.10
C GLN A 511 1.12 36.79 0.08
N THR A 512 1.40 37.33 -1.10
CA THR A 512 0.45 37.45 -2.20
C THR A 512 -0.10 36.09 -2.63
N ASN A 513 0.74 35.05 -2.78
CA ASN A 513 0.26 33.72 -3.16
C ASN A 513 -0.61 33.05 -2.08
N ILE A 514 -0.25 33.19 -0.79
CA ILE A 514 -1.08 32.70 0.33
C ILE A 514 -2.41 33.47 0.43
N ASN A 515 -2.39 34.79 0.20
CA ASN A 515 -3.60 35.61 0.15
C ASN A 515 -4.52 35.17 -1.00
N MET A 516 -3.99 35.12 -2.24
CA MET A 516 -4.76 34.68 -3.41
C MET A 516 -5.39 33.30 -3.22
N LEU A 517 -4.72 32.39 -2.51
CA LEU A 517 -5.27 31.08 -2.20
C LEU A 517 -6.44 31.14 -1.20
N LEU A 518 -6.28 31.85 -0.09
CA LEU A 518 -7.32 31.96 0.94
C LEU A 518 -8.50 32.83 0.54
N ASP A 519 -8.28 33.81 -0.35
CA ASP A 519 -9.32 34.66 -0.92
C ASP A 519 -10.05 33.97 -2.10
N SER A 520 -9.54 32.85 -2.60
CA SER A 520 -10.18 32.04 -3.66
C SER A 520 -11.37 31.23 -3.16
N GLU A 521 -12.14 30.64 -4.08
CA GLU A 521 -13.23 29.71 -3.74
C GLU A 521 -12.74 28.51 -2.91
N LEU A 522 -11.49 28.07 -3.14
CA LEU A 522 -10.84 26.97 -2.42
C LEU A 522 -10.38 27.37 -1.01
N GLY A 523 -10.20 28.66 -0.72
CA GLY A 523 -9.81 29.14 0.61
C GLY A 523 -10.77 28.69 1.71
N LYS A 524 -12.06 28.56 1.36
CA LYS A 524 -13.10 27.97 2.21
C LYS A 524 -12.77 26.57 2.71
N LEU A 525 -12.01 25.77 1.96
CA LEU A 525 -11.62 24.41 2.36
C LEU A 525 -10.61 24.39 3.51
N PHE A 526 -9.86 25.49 3.70
CA PHE A 526 -8.84 25.63 4.75
C PHE A 526 -9.33 26.34 6.02
N ASP A 527 -10.50 26.97 5.99
CA ASP A 527 -11.10 27.58 7.18
C ASP A 527 -11.77 26.51 8.05
N THR A 528 -11.09 26.12 9.13
CA THR A 528 -11.60 25.16 10.12
C THR A 528 -12.42 25.80 11.25
N LYS A 529 -12.49 27.13 11.35
CA LYS A 529 -13.01 27.85 12.55
C LYS A 529 -14.44 27.48 12.94
N ASN A 530 -15.28 27.11 11.96
CA ASN A 530 -16.65 26.65 12.16
C ASN A 530 -16.91 25.28 11.49
N ALA A 531 -15.87 24.50 11.22
CA ALA A 531 -15.99 23.21 10.55
C ALA A 531 -16.64 22.16 11.46
N LYS A 532 -17.62 21.43 10.94
CA LYS A 532 -18.16 20.23 11.63
C LYS A 532 -17.26 19.02 11.43
N ASN A 533 -16.69 18.90 10.23
CA ASN A 533 -15.86 17.79 9.80
C ASN A 533 -14.49 18.33 9.39
N VAL A 534 -13.41 17.80 9.99
CA VAL A 534 -12.03 18.17 9.65
C VAL A 534 -11.29 16.91 9.17
N LEU A 535 -10.46 17.09 8.15
CA LEU A 535 -9.59 16.06 7.58
C LEU A 535 -8.31 15.97 8.40
N ASP A 536 -8.26 14.98 9.28
CA ASP A 536 -7.16 14.68 10.18
C ASP A 536 -6.85 13.17 10.15
N VAL A 537 -5.65 12.80 9.71
CA VAL A 537 -5.25 11.39 9.55
C VAL A 537 -5.26 10.66 10.90
N GLN A 538 -4.84 11.31 11.98
CA GLN A 538 -4.84 10.74 13.32
C GLN A 538 -6.28 10.52 13.81
N GLU A 539 -7.19 11.47 13.59
CA GLU A 539 -8.60 11.31 13.93
C GLU A 539 -9.25 10.16 13.15
N ILE A 540 -8.98 10.07 11.84
CA ILE A 540 -9.47 9.00 10.97
C ILE A 540 -9.07 7.63 11.51
N VAL A 541 -7.79 7.44 11.86
CA VAL A 541 -7.30 6.16 12.39
C VAL A 541 -7.85 5.88 13.79
N ASN A 542 -7.95 6.90 14.64
CA ASN A 542 -8.43 6.74 16.03
C ASN A 542 -9.92 6.40 16.11
N GLN A 543 -10.75 7.03 15.27
CA GLN A 543 -12.20 6.84 15.24
C GLN A 543 -12.64 5.81 14.18
N ARG A 544 -11.68 5.19 13.45
CA ARG A 544 -11.92 4.22 12.37
C ARG A 544 -12.83 4.77 11.25
N LYS A 545 -12.65 6.04 10.89
CA LYS A 545 -13.47 6.73 9.86
C LYS A 545 -13.18 6.18 8.46
N LEU A 546 -14.19 6.32 7.61
CA LEU A 546 -14.11 6.11 6.17
C LEU A 546 -14.09 7.49 5.50
N VAL A 547 -13.01 7.82 4.80
CA VAL A 547 -12.83 9.13 4.17
C VAL A 547 -12.50 8.99 2.69
N TYR A 548 -13.27 9.72 1.89
CA TYR A 548 -13.04 9.92 0.47
C TYR A 548 -12.46 11.32 0.25
N VAL A 549 -11.42 11.44 -0.57
CA VAL A 549 -10.73 12.68 -0.91
C VAL A 549 -10.71 12.79 -2.42
N SER A 550 -11.27 13.87 -2.97
CA SER A 550 -11.49 14.00 -4.41
C SER A 550 -11.65 15.45 -4.79
N PHE A 551 -11.07 15.84 -5.93
CA PHE A 551 -11.13 17.20 -6.43
C PHE A 551 -11.33 17.20 -7.95
N ASN A 552 -11.92 18.27 -8.47
CA ASN A 552 -12.12 18.41 -9.90
C ASN A 552 -10.80 18.68 -10.64
N GLY A 553 -10.16 17.60 -11.12
CA GLY A 553 -8.88 17.60 -11.84
C GLY A 553 -8.82 18.49 -13.08
N LEU A 554 -9.98 18.88 -13.64
CA LEU A 554 -10.07 19.76 -14.80
C LEU A 554 -9.99 21.25 -14.44
N ILE A 555 -10.32 21.63 -13.19
CA ILE A 555 -10.38 23.04 -12.77
C ILE A 555 -9.12 23.44 -12.00
N TYR A 556 -8.57 22.56 -11.14
CA TYR A 556 -7.57 22.93 -10.13
C TYR A 556 -6.28 22.09 -10.18
N LYS A 557 -5.80 21.72 -11.37
CA LYS A 557 -4.73 20.71 -11.57
C LYS A 557 -3.46 20.93 -10.73
N GLU A 558 -2.89 22.14 -10.70
CA GLU A 558 -1.68 22.44 -9.91
C GLU A 558 -1.94 22.29 -8.40
N TYR A 559 -3.05 22.88 -7.93
CA TYR A 559 -3.43 22.87 -6.53
C TYR A 559 -3.76 21.47 -6.00
N ILE A 560 -4.39 20.61 -6.81
CA ILE A 560 -4.71 19.21 -6.45
C ILE A 560 -3.43 18.42 -6.20
N ARG A 561 -2.41 18.58 -7.05
CA ARG A 561 -1.11 17.96 -6.86
C ARG A 561 -0.53 18.34 -5.51
N THR A 562 -0.52 19.63 -5.19
CA THR A 562 0.05 20.13 -3.93
C THR A 562 -0.74 19.67 -2.71
N LEU A 563 -2.06 19.77 -2.72
CA LEU A 563 -2.88 19.36 -1.58
C LEU A 563 -2.78 17.84 -1.32
N ALA A 564 -2.75 17.01 -2.37
CA ALA A 564 -2.52 15.59 -2.22
C ALA A 564 -1.13 15.28 -1.64
N GLN A 565 -0.09 16.06 -2.00
CA GLN A 565 1.23 15.96 -1.37
C GLN A 565 1.22 16.34 0.11
N MET A 566 0.39 17.30 0.53
CA MET A 566 0.21 17.61 1.95
C MET A 566 -0.42 16.46 2.73
N LEU A 567 -1.44 15.81 2.18
CA LEU A 567 -2.09 14.65 2.78
C LEU A 567 -1.14 13.45 2.88
N VAL A 568 -0.30 13.23 1.87
CA VAL A 568 0.82 12.26 1.93
C VAL A 568 1.82 12.66 3.01
N GLY A 569 2.08 13.97 3.19
CA GLY A 569 2.85 14.53 4.30
C GLY A 569 2.24 14.24 5.68
N ASP A 570 0.92 14.27 5.81
CA ASP A 570 0.21 13.93 7.06
C ASP A 570 0.23 12.42 7.33
N VAL A 571 0.10 11.58 6.31
CA VAL A 571 0.33 10.13 6.44
C VAL A 571 1.77 9.84 6.88
N ASN A 572 2.77 10.56 6.35
CA ASN A 572 4.15 10.49 6.80
C ASN A 572 4.34 10.98 8.25
N TYR A 573 3.63 12.04 8.67
CA TYR A 573 3.66 12.52 10.05
C TYR A 573 3.02 11.52 11.02
N PHE A 574 1.85 10.98 10.67
CA PHE A 574 1.21 9.88 11.39
C PHE A 574 2.17 8.69 11.53
N ALA A 575 2.86 8.31 10.47
CA ALA A 575 3.83 7.22 10.51
C ALA A 575 5.01 7.51 11.46
N SER A 576 5.55 8.74 11.40
CA SER A 576 6.58 9.21 12.34
C SER A 576 6.12 9.14 13.80
N GLU A 577 4.89 9.57 14.09
CA GLU A 577 4.28 9.48 15.42
C GLU A 577 4.12 8.03 15.91
N MET A 578 3.73 7.11 15.03
CA MET A 578 3.64 5.67 15.35
C MET A 578 5.01 5.10 15.72
N TYR A 579 6.07 5.44 14.95
CA TYR A 579 7.45 5.06 15.27
C TYR A 579 7.92 5.65 16.60
N ARG A 580 7.67 6.94 16.87
CA ARG A 580 8.04 7.60 18.15
C ARG A 580 7.37 6.95 19.36
N LYS A 581 6.14 6.48 19.19
CA LYS A 581 5.35 5.79 20.24
C LYS A 581 5.63 4.29 20.31
N ASN A 582 6.39 3.73 19.38
CA ASN A 582 6.63 2.30 19.20
C ASN A 582 5.32 1.46 19.18
N VAL A 583 4.30 1.98 18.49
CA VAL A 583 3.01 1.30 18.28
C VAL A 583 2.67 1.26 16.80
N LYS A 584 2.00 0.20 16.36
CA LYS A 584 1.45 0.08 15.01
C LYS A 584 -0.04 0.39 15.06
N ARG A 585 -0.55 1.22 14.14
CA ARG A 585 -1.99 1.44 13.95
C ARG A 585 -2.33 1.33 12.47
N GLU A 586 -3.29 0.49 12.18
CA GLU A 586 -3.56 0.02 10.82
C GLU A 586 -4.48 1.01 10.08
N VAL A 587 -4.13 1.36 8.84
CA VAL A 587 -4.92 2.27 7.99
C VAL A 587 -4.76 1.93 6.51
N LEU A 588 -5.89 1.84 5.80
CA LEU A 588 -5.91 1.58 4.36
C LEU A 588 -5.89 2.92 3.63
N VAL A 589 -4.83 3.16 2.86
CA VAL A 589 -4.72 4.37 2.03
C VAL A 589 -4.70 3.95 0.57
N ILE A 590 -5.81 4.21 -0.11
CA ILE A 590 -6.00 3.93 -1.54
C ILE A 590 -5.64 5.18 -2.32
N PHE A 591 -4.67 5.05 -3.20
CA PHE A 591 -4.21 6.08 -4.11
C PHE A 591 -4.69 5.72 -5.52
N ASP A 592 -5.82 6.29 -5.94
CA ASP A 592 -6.29 6.22 -7.33
C ASP A 592 -5.63 7.32 -8.17
N GLU A 593 -5.09 6.91 -9.31
CA GLU A 593 -4.29 7.68 -10.24
C GLU A 593 -3.08 8.41 -9.61
N PRO A 594 -2.15 7.67 -8.96
CA PRO A 594 -1.04 8.26 -8.22
C PRO A 594 -0.13 9.15 -9.07
N ALA A 595 -0.03 8.93 -10.38
CA ALA A 595 0.74 9.79 -11.29
C ALA A 595 0.32 11.28 -11.27
N SER A 596 -0.89 11.60 -10.78
CA SER A 596 -1.35 13.00 -10.62
C SER A 596 -0.75 13.74 -9.41
N TYR A 597 -0.28 13.03 -8.38
CA TYR A 597 0.23 13.62 -7.12
C TYR A 597 1.55 13.03 -6.59
N LEU A 598 2.04 11.95 -7.17
CA LEU A 598 3.26 11.23 -6.76
C LEU A 598 4.52 12.10 -6.93
N ASN A 599 5.42 12.02 -5.95
CA ASN A 599 6.66 12.80 -5.83
C ASN A 599 7.69 12.06 -4.94
N GLU A 600 8.82 12.67 -4.60
CA GLU A 600 9.82 12.04 -3.72
C GLU A 600 9.28 11.75 -2.29
N THR A 601 8.48 12.65 -1.70
CA THR A 601 7.89 12.44 -0.36
C THR A 601 6.88 11.28 -0.31
N PHE A 602 6.30 10.93 -1.47
CA PHE A 602 5.46 9.74 -1.64
C PHE A 602 6.27 8.46 -1.51
N ILE A 603 7.45 8.39 -2.14
CA ILE A 603 8.34 7.22 -2.03
C ILE A 603 8.81 7.02 -0.59
N ASP A 604 9.02 8.10 0.16
CA ASP A 604 9.30 8.00 1.59
C ASP A 604 8.15 7.34 2.38
N MET A 605 6.89 7.62 2.01
CA MET A 605 5.72 6.95 2.58
C MET A 605 5.65 5.48 2.17
N VAL A 606 5.95 5.12 0.93
CA VAL A 606 6.04 3.71 0.47
C VAL A 606 7.14 2.94 1.25
N ASN A 607 8.29 3.58 1.48
CA ASN A 607 9.43 2.94 2.15
C ASN A 607 9.21 2.72 3.66
N LYS A 608 8.53 3.67 4.33
CA LYS A 608 8.44 3.77 5.79
C LYS A 608 7.03 3.52 6.35
N GLY A 609 5.98 3.62 5.54
CA GLY A 609 4.58 3.50 5.98
C GLY A 609 4.24 2.14 6.58
N ARG A 610 4.81 1.05 6.03
CA ARG A 610 4.57 -0.32 6.50
C ARG A 610 4.75 -0.51 8.01
N GLY A 611 5.82 0.04 8.60
CA GLY A 611 6.14 -0.14 10.02
C GLY A 611 5.23 0.64 10.97
N ALA A 612 4.61 1.72 10.49
CA ALA A 612 3.56 2.43 11.23
C ALA A 612 2.19 1.73 11.17
N GLY A 613 1.97 0.91 10.14
CA GLY A 613 0.68 0.28 9.85
C GLY A 613 -0.07 0.89 8.67
N VAL A 614 0.60 1.60 7.76
CA VAL A 614 -0.02 2.05 6.50
C VAL A 614 -0.12 0.89 5.52
N TYR A 615 -1.31 0.69 4.93
CA TYR A 615 -1.62 -0.31 3.90
C TYR A 615 -1.86 0.50 2.62
N GLY A 616 -0.81 0.70 1.84
CA GLY A 616 -0.84 1.59 0.66
C GLY A 616 -1.21 0.83 -0.61
N ILE A 617 -2.28 1.24 -1.28
CA ILE A 617 -2.76 0.66 -2.55
C ILE A 617 -2.55 1.69 -3.66
N PHE A 618 -1.70 1.38 -4.64
CA PHE A 618 -1.32 2.30 -5.72
C PHE A 618 -1.94 1.83 -7.03
N THR A 619 -2.82 2.61 -7.65
CA THR A 619 -3.57 2.14 -8.83
C THR A 619 -3.37 3.01 -10.08
N PRO A 620 -2.17 3.04 -10.69
CA PRO A 620 -1.92 3.79 -11.91
C PRO A 620 -2.62 3.20 -13.14
N GLN A 621 -3.01 4.05 -14.09
CA GLN A 621 -3.52 3.59 -15.39
C GLN A 621 -2.47 2.93 -16.30
N THR A 622 -1.21 3.37 -16.20
CA THR A 622 -0.04 2.92 -16.97
C THR A 622 1.21 3.26 -16.17
N MET A 623 2.23 2.39 -16.27
CA MET A 623 3.53 2.66 -15.66
C MET A 623 4.28 3.82 -16.33
N ALA A 624 4.05 4.11 -17.62
CA ALA A 624 4.67 5.23 -18.32
C ALA A 624 4.29 6.60 -17.73
N ASP A 625 3.09 6.75 -17.17
CA ASP A 625 2.70 8.01 -16.50
C ASP A 625 3.46 8.23 -15.18
N ILE A 626 3.91 7.15 -14.52
CA ILE A 626 4.84 7.22 -13.39
C ILE A 626 6.27 7.47 -13.89
N ALA A 627 6.72 6.80 -14.96
CA ALA A 627 8.06 6.98 -15.53
C ALA A 627 8.32 8.44 -15.98
N LYS A 628 7.29 9.16 -16.46
CA LYS A 628 7.36 10.61 -16.76
C LYS A 628 7.75 11.49 -15.57
N LEU A 629 7.50 11.04 -14.33
CA LEU A 629 7.92 11.71 -13.10
C LEU A 629 9.37 11.38 -12.73
N GLY A 630 9.96 10.35 -13.35
CA GLY A 630 11.34 9.90 -13.23
C GLY A 630 11.44 8.38 -13.19
N ASP A 631 12.25 7.78 -14.06
CA ASP A 631 12.39 6.30 -14.15
C ASP A 631 12.76 5.67 -12.81
N LYS A 632 13.69 6.30 -12.07
CA LYS A 632 14.12 5.86 -10.74
C LYS A 632 12.99 5.87 -9.70
N LEU A 633 12.00 6.75 -9.87
CA LEU A 633 10.82 6.86 -9.02
C LEU A 633 9.87 5.67 -9.25
N MET A 634 9.74 5.26 -10.52
CA MET A 634 9.01 4.05 -10.92
C MET A 634 9.70 2.79 -10.35
N GLU A 635 11.02 2.67 -10.53
CA GLU A 635 11.82 1.56 -9.99
C GLU A 635 11.69 1.47 -8.45
N GLN A 636 11.73 2.60 -7.75
CA GLN A 636 11.55 2.66 -6.31
C GLN A 636 10.14 2.24 -5.86
N LEU A 637 9.09 2.64 -6.59
CA LEU A 637 7.72 2.23 -6.28
C LEU A 637 7.55 0.71 -6.47
N VAL A 638 7.95 0.17 -7.62
CA VAL A 638 7.83 -1.27 -7.91
C VAL A 638 8.72 -2.10 -6.98
N GLY A 639 9.91 -1.61 -6.63
CA GLY A 639 10.85 -2.29 -5.73
C GLY A 639 10.45 -2.32 -4.25
N ASN A 640 9.42 -1.57 -3.83
CA ASN A 640 8.94 -1.52 -2.44
C ASN A 640 7.48 -1.97 -2.25
N VAL A 641 6.88 -2.58 -3.28
CA VAL A 641 5.59 -3.29 -3.17
C VAL A 641 5.83 -4.80 -3.25
N ASN A 642 5.19 -5.56 -2.37
CA ASN A 642 5.31 -7.03 -2.37
C ASN A 642 4.12 -7.73 -3.04
N THR A 643 3.08 -6.99 -3.46
CA THR A 643 1.90 -7.58 -4.13
C THR A 643 1.52 -6.77 -5.37
N LEU A 644 1.39 -7.46 -6.50
CA LEU A 644 1.00 -6.90 -7.80
C LEU A 644 -0.34 -7.48 -8.25
N PHE A 645 -1.25 -6.61 -8.68
CA PHE A 645 -2.53 -6.96 -9.32
C PHE A 645 -2.52 -6.42 -10.74
N ILE A 646 -1.91 -7.16 -11.65
CA ILE A 646 -1.73 -6.73 -13.05
C ILE A 646 -3.06 -6.90 -13.78
N GLY A 647 -3.70 -5.79 -14.13
CA GLY A 647 -4.90 -5.77 -14.95
C GLY A 647 -4.58 -5.76 -16.44
N LYS A 648 -5.59 -5.47 -17.27
CA LYS A 648 -5.39 -5.24 -18.70
C LYS A 648 -4.45 -4.05 -18.94
N THR A 649 -3.38 -4.28 -19.71
CA THR A 649 -2.40 -3.28 -20.16
C THR A 649 -2.58 -2.99 -21.65
N ASN A 650 -2.57 -1.72 -22.07
CA ASN A 650 -2.64 -1.33 -23.49
C ASN A 650 -1.28 -0.86 -24.05
N GLU A 651 -0.28 -0.64 -23.19
CA GLU A 651 1.03 -0.12 -23.56
C GLU A 651 1.92 -1.20 -24.20
N LYS A 652 2.81 -0.79 -25.12
CA LYS A 652 3.81 -1.68 -25.72
C LYS A 652 4.98 -1.86 -24.76
N GLY A 653 5.26 -3.10 -24.35
CA GLY A 653 6.38 -3.41 -23.45
C GLY A 653 5.98 -3.60 -21.99
N GLU A 654 4.85 -3.04 -21.53
CA GLU A 654 4.38 -3.19 -20.15
C GLU A 654 4.07 -4.66 -19.79
N ALA A 655 3.44 -5.40 -20.71
CA ALA A 655 3.18 -6.83 -20.53
C ALA A 655 4.45 -7.68 -20.54
N GLU A 656 5.44 -7.31 -21.34
CA GLU A 656 6.78 -7.93 -21.33
C GLU A 656 7.49 -7.68 -19.99
N TYR A 657 7.54 -6.42 -19.52
CA TYR A 657 8.10 -6.02 -18.23
C TYR A 657 7.48 -6.79 -17.06
N TRP A 658 6.15 -6.92 -17.01
CA TRP A 658 5.48 -7.69 -15.96
C TRP A 658 5.77 -9.19 -16.04
N SER A 659 5.92 -9.74 -17.26
CA SER A 659 6.28 -11.16 -17.45
C SER A 659 7.70 -11.45 -16.99
N GLU A 660 8.64 -10.54 -17.24
CA GLU A 660 10.01 -10.59 -16.75
C GLU A 660 10.07 -10.44 -15.22
N THR A 661 9.29 -9.52 -14.65
CA THR A 661 9.18 -9.29 -13.19
C THR A 661 8.65 -10.51 -12.43
N MET A 662 7.67 -11.23 -13.00
CA MET A 662 7.17 -12.50 -12.43
C MET A 662 8.15 -13.67 -12.63
N GLY A 663 9.04 -13.56 -13.63
CA GLY A 663 10.10 -14.50 -13.94
C GLY A 663 9.65 -15.76 -14.71
N THR A 664 10.62 -16.66 -14.90
CA THR A 664 10.46 -17.90 -15.64
C THR A 664 10.37 -19.14 -14.73
N TYR A 665 10.05 -20.28 -15.33
CA TYR A 665 10.16 -21.61 -14.74
C TYR A 665 10.84 -22.55 -15.75
N GLN A 666 11.56 -23.55 -15.23
CA GLN A 666 12.19 -24.59 -16.05
C GLN A 666 11.17 -25.63 -16.49
N ASP A 667 11.17 -25.90 -17.80
CA ASP A 667 10.37 -26.91 -18.47
C ASP A 667 11.24 -27.77 -19.41
N ILE A 668 10.71 -28.93 -19.82
CA ILE A 668 11.36 -29.85 -20.75
C ILE A 668 10.57 -29.86 -22.04
N ASP A 669 11.16 -29.32 -23.11
CA ASP A 669 10.64 -29.45 -24.46
C ASP A 669 11.01 -30.84 -25.00
N VAL A 670 10.01 -31.60 -25.44
CA VAL A 670 10.16 -32.96 -25.97
C VAL A 670 9.74 -32.94 -27.43
N THR A 671 10.71 -32.78 -28.33
CA THR A 671 10.43 -32.86 -29.76
C THR A 671 10.15 -34.30 -30.16
N SER A 672 9.06 -34.54 -30.89
CA SER A 672 8.78 -35.81 -31.57
C SER A 672 8.97 -35.63 -33.07
N VAL A 673 9.70 -36.56 -33.70
CA VAL A 673 9.69 -36.64 -35.17
C VAL A 673 8.37 -37.28 -35.58
N THR A 674 7.43 -36.48 -36.08
CA THR A 674 6.19 -36.96 -36.70
C THR A 674 6.47 -37.45 -38.13
N GLU A 675 6.81 -38.73 -38.27
CA GLU A 675 6.59 -39.44 -39.53
C GLU A 675 5.09 -39.75 -39.64
N GLN A 676 4.44 -39.10 -40.61
CA GLN A 676 3.00 -39.17 -40.82
C GLN A 676 2.69 -40.27 -41.85
N GLU A 677 2.57 -41.52 -41.40
CA GLU A 677 2.00 -42.59 -42.22
C GLU A 677 0.46 -42.48 -42.25
N ASP A 678 -0.11 -42.45 -43.46
CA ASP A 678 -1.53 -42.32 -43.68
C ASP A 678 -2.32 -43.58 -43.25
N GLY A 679 -3.40 -43.36 -42.50
CA GLY A 679 -4.51 -44.31 -42.44
C GLY A 679 -4.53 -45.34 -41.31
N TYR A 680 -4.52 -44.92 -40.03
CA TYR A 680 -5.17 -45.68 -38.95
C TYR A 680 -5.82 -44.77 -37.90
N SER A 681 -6.92 -45.24 -37.31
CA SER A 681 -7.91 -44.42 -36.60
C SER A 681 -7.47 -43.88 -35.23
N ASP A 682 -8.09 -42.75 -34.87
CA ASP A 682 -7.65 -41.79 -33.85
C ASP A 682 -8.09 -42.17 -32.42
N VAL A 683 -7.72 -43.37 -31.95
CA VAL A 683 -8.10 -43.85 -30.60
C VAL A 683 -6.89 -44.37 -29.83
N GLY A 684 -6.33 -43.50 -28.99
CA GLY A 684 -5.44 -43.94 -27.90
C GLY A 684 -3.94 -43.98 -28.19
N LYS A 685 -3.41 -43.11 -29.06
CA LYS A 685 -1.96 -42.83 -29.10
C LYS A 685 -1.49 -42.15 -27.81
N SER A 686 -1.14 -42.96 -26.82
CA SER A 686 -0.17 -42.55 -25.80
C SER A 686 1.22 -42.59 -26.43
N ASP A 687 1.63 -41.49 -27.06
CA ASP A 687 2.94 -41.39 -27.70
C ASP A 687 4.05 -41.63 -26.67
N TRP A 688 4.77 -42.74 -26.85
CA TRP A 688 5.99 -43.04 -26.14
C TRP A 688 7.10 -43.24 -27.15
N SER A 689 8.14 -42.44 -26.98
CA SER A 689 9.25 -42.29 -27.91
C SER A 689 10.02 -43.59 -28.15
N GLY A 690 9.85 -44.13 -29.36
CA GLY A 690 10.85 -44.96 -30.03
C GLY A 690 11.86 -44.07 -30.76
N ASP A 691 13.09 -44.06 -30.25
CA ASP A 691 14.36 -43.70 -30.92
C ASP A 691 14.64 -42.30 -31.49
N ARG A 692 13.68 -41.41 -31.79
CA ARG A 692 14.01 -40.05 -32.31
C ARG A 692 13.19 -38.90 -31.73
N GLY A 693 13.52 -38.52 -30.50
CA GLY A 693 13.06 -37.25 -29.92
C GLY A 693 14.16 -36.61 -29.07
N THR A 694 14.51 -35.36 -29.36
CA THR A 694 15.49 -34.62 -28.54
C THR A 694 14.78 -33.93 -27.39
N LYS A 695 15.34 -34.07 -26.18
CA LYS A 695 14.91 -33.34 -24.99
C LYS A 695 15.76 -32.09 -24.86
N ARG A 696 15.11 -30.93 -24.72
CA ARG A 696 15.77 -29.65 -24.47
C ARG A 696 15.16 -29.01 -23.23
N ASN A 697 16.00 -28.61 -22.28
CA ASN A 697 15.56 -27.76 -21.18
C ASN A 697 15.30 -26.35 -21.73
N VAL A 698 14.16 -25.77 -21.39
CA VAL A 698 13.75 -24.43 -21.82
C VAL A 698 13.18 -23.67 -20.62
N ASP A 699 13.53 -22.40 -20.52
CA ASP A 699 12.90 -21.48 -19.58
C ASP A 699 11.66 -20.87 -20.24
N ARG A 700 10.50 -20.98 -19.58
CA ARG A 700 9.24 -20.37 -20.03
C ARG A 700 8.78 -19.35 -18.98
N PHE A 701 8.20 -18.22 -19.39
CA PHE A 701 7.60 -17.29 -18.44
C PHE A 701 6.48 -17.96 -17.63
N LYS A 702 6.37 -17.68 -16.33
CA LYS A 702 5.28 -18.21 -15.49
C LYS A 702 3.90 -17.75 -15.98
N ILE A 703 3.87 -16.54 -16.57
CA ILE A 703 2.76 -15.89 -17.28
C ILE A 703 3.36 -15.27 -18.55
N SER A 704 2.80 -15.54 -19.73
CA SER A 704 3.28 -14.95 -20.97
C SER A 704 2.75 -13.52 -21.18
N PRO A 705 3.46 -12.65 -21.94
CA PRO A 705 2.98 -11.31 -22.26
C PRO A 705 1.63 -11.30 -22.98
N ASN A 706 1.35 -12.32 -23.79
CA ASN A 706 0.06 -12.48 -24.46
C ASN A 706 -1.08 -12.72 -23.46
N LYS A 707 -0.85 -13.53 -22.40
CA LYS A 707 -1.86 -13.79 -21.37
C LYS A 707 -2.26 -12.53 -20.59
N ILE A 708 -1.34 -11.56 -20.45
CA ILE A 708 -1.62 -10.22 -19.88
C ILE A 708 -2.43 -9.36 -20.87
N LYS A 709 -2.04 -9.35 -22.16
CA LYS A 709 -2.75 -8.60 -23.22
C LYS A 709 -4.17 -9.11 -23.48
N GLU A 710 -4.42 -10.39 -23.21
CA GLU A 710 -5.72 -11.06 -23.33
C GLU A 710 -6.66 -10.82 -22.14
N LEU A 711 -6.20 -10.17 -21.06
CA LEU A 711 -7.03 -9.89 -19.88
C LEU A 711 -8.24 -9.01 -20.23
N ARG A 712 -9.39 -9.41 -19.69
CA ARG A 712 -10.66 -8.69 -19.83
C ARG A 712 -11.00 -7.95 -18.54
N THR A 713 -12.07 -7.15 -18.58
CA THR A 713 -12.62 -6.46 -17.41
C THR A 713 -12.89 -7.44 -16.27
N GLY A 714 -12.40 -7.13 -15.07
CA GLY A 714 -12.51 -7.97 -13.87
C GLY A 714 -11.51 -9.13 -13.80
N GLU A 715 -10.60 -9.25 -14.77
CA GLU A 715 -9.53 -10.27 -14.77
C GLU A 715 -8.20 -9.62 -14.38
N PHE A 716 -7.56 -10.18 -13.36
CA PHE A 716 -6.25 -9.73 -12.87
C PHE A 716 -5.28 -10.91 -12.79
N ILE A 717 -3.99 -10.63 -12.96
CA ILE A 717 -2.92 -11.56 -12.66
C ILE A 717 -2.28 -11.12 -11.36
N ILE A 718 -2.35 -12.00 -10.36
CA ILE A 718 -1.90 -11.72 -9.01
C ILE A 718 -0.54 -12.38 -8.80
N TYR A 719 0.45 -11.57 -8.44
CA TYR A 719 1.78 -12.00 -8.05
C TYR A 719 2.10 -11.42 -6.67
N ARG A 720 2.56 -12.28 -5.76
CA ARG A 720 2.81 -11.90 -4.36
C ARG A 720 4.09 -12.50 -3.81
N THR A 721 4.82 -11.69 -3.05
CA THR A 721 6.06 -11.99 -2.33
C THR A 721 6.01 -11.47 -0.89
N ALA A 722 4.82 -11.10 -0.39
CA ALA A 722 4.62 -10.60 0.97
C ALA A 722 4.76 -11.71 2.02
N GLU A 723 4.32 -12.92 1.68
CA GLU A 723 4.53 -14.12 2.49
C GLU A 723 5.82 -14.83 2.10
N ASN A 724 6.45 -15.52 3.06
CA ASN A 724 7.63 -16.36 2.82
C ASN A 724 7.24 -17.73 2.22
N VAL A 725 6.42 -17.71 1.18
CA VAL A 725 5.88 -18.89 0.48
C VAL A 725 6.03 -18.66 -1.03
N ASN A 726 6.65 -19.60 -1.74
CA ASN A 726 6.79 -19.52 -3.19
C ASN A 726 5.47 -19.88 -3.89
N LEU A 727 4.57 -18.90 -4.04
CA LEU A 727 3.31 -19.08 -4.74
C LEU A 727 3.43 -18.68 -6.22
N PRO A 728 2.96 -19.51 -7.17
CA PRO A 728 2.96 -19.13 -8.58
C PRO A 728 1.96 -17.99 -8.83
N PRO A 729 2.26 -17.07 -9.77
CA PRO A 729 1.29 -16.08 -10.21
C PRO A 729 0.08 -16.75 -10.87
N GLN A 730 -1.11 -16.24 -10.58
CA GLN A 730 -2.39 -16.83 -11.03
C GLN A 730 -3.28 -15.78 -11.67
N LYS A 731 -4.04 -16.18 -12.70
CA LYS A 731 -5.16 -15.39 -13.20
C LYS A 731 -6.35 -15.57 -12.27
N VAL A 732 -6.93 -14.46 -11.83
CA VAL A 732 -8.03 -14.38 -10.87
C VAL A 732 -9.15 -13.52 -11.45
N TYR A 733 -10.38 -13.99 -11.26
CA TYR A 733 -11.61 -13.30 -11.62
C TYR A 733 -12.15 -12.60 -10.37
N VAL A 734 -11.98 -11.27 -10.33
CA VAL A 734 -12.35 -10.46 -9.16
C VAL A 734 -13.87 -10.34 -9.08
N ARG A 735 -14.43 -10.60 -7.89
CA ARG A 735 -15.88 -10.51 -7.64
C ARG A 735 -16.35 -9.05 -7.59
N ASN A 736 -17.59 -8.83 -8.02
CA ASN A 736 -18.22 -7.51 -7.97
C ASN A 736 -18.97 -7.33 -6.64
N ALA A 737 -18.39 -6.56 -5.73
CA ALA A 737 -18.98 -6.26 -4.42
C ALA A 737 -20.34 -5.54 -4.54
N LEU A 738 -20.44 -4.53 -5.40
CA LEU A 738 -21.64 -3.70 -5.55
C LEU A 738 -22.81 -4.51 -6.13
N GLU A 739 -22.56 -5.29 -7.18
CA GLU A 739 -23.58 -6.15 -7.80
C GLU A 739 -24.07 -7.25 -6.86
N TRP A 740 -23.21 -7.77 -5.98
CA TRP A 740 -23.61 -8.69 -4.92
C TRP A 740 -24.53 -8.00 -3.91
N LEU A 741 -24.13 -6.84 -3.38
CA LEU A 741 -24.92 -6.04 -2.43
C LEU A 741 -26.32 -5.71 -2.97
N GLN A 742 -26.41 -5.30 -4.25
CA GLN A 742 -27.68 -4.97 -4.90
C GLN A 742 -28.61 -6.18 -5.05
N LYS A 743 -28.06 -7.38 -5.30
CA LYS A 743 -28.83 -8.63 -5.30
C LYS A 743 -29.28 -9.02 -3.90
N SER A 744 -28.41 -8.88 -2.89
CA SER A 744 -28.73 -9.19 -1.49
C SER A 744 -29.81 -8.28 -0.92
N ASN A 745 -29.76 -6.96 -1.19
CA ASN A 745 -30.82 -5.99 -0.84
C ASN A 745 -32.17 -6.23 -1.54
N SER A 746 -32.24 -7.14 -2.52
CA SER A 746 -33.47 -7.48 -3.25
C SER A 746 -34.12 -8.80 -2.82
N LYS A 747 -33.48 -9.51 -1.88
CA LYS A 747 -34.00 -10.73 -1.22
C LYS A 747 -34.67 -10.37 0.11
#